data_AF-A0A1H5QMH6-F1
#
_entry.id   AF-A0A1H5QMH6-F1
#
_cell.length_a   1.000
_cell.length_b   1.000
_cell.length_c   1.000
_cell.angle_alpha   90.00
_cell.angle_beta   90.00
_cell.angle_gamma   90.00
#
_symmetry.space_group_name_H-M   'P 1'
#
loop_
_entity.id
_entity.type
_entity.pdbx_description
1 polymer ?
#
loop_
_entity_poly.entity_id
_entity_poly.type
_entity_poly.pdbx_seq_one_letter_code
_entity_poly.pdbx_strand_id
1 'polypeptide(L)'
;MTAPAATWFARAYHEIHRGRHLVLHGNIDDLVLWEDTFQSLPKALPSFLAVAGFRVVTRYDLVDGLTFADDDSRKFVQSRVDTGPVAEPAAEPPVAGLTDRGRRVSQAERDLRARAATAARPSVRTPADLLAATRDLLVQNERAAAVVIDQADLIFGEDGANEERHQANLACLRKMITEAVPAPGAAGDAVRNIVVLVTQQLGALPNWVHRHNPHVAVIEVASPSTAERAAFLRTTIPQFHAAAGLGAEQAAQASATLANLCEGMTILDIRALAATSRLAAIPVTTPRRLVMRHRFGLQDDPWEQMDRAKVQHAEEILARRVIGQDTAVRTASDMLVNARIGLDFVADADAAVTRPKGVFFFVGPTGVGKTELAKAIAELVFDDENALRRFDMSEFSQEHASERLTGAPPGFVGHENGGLLTNWMLQRPFSVVLFDEIEKASPKIFDKFLQIIDDGRLTDGLGRTAHFSQSVVIFTSNLGASELPRLLSGYTPEMPPPYSEVREHFRSAVAGYLTEELGRPELLGRLGSGIVVFDILRGEVVAKIVEKFLTQLKASAAARGYELVFDQRAIERAVTTELAGTGSALGARQIRSPLLEEWVRRPLNKWVIENSPAPGTRIWVHRGASSPPFVVEELPGGEP
;
A
#
# COMPACT_ATOMS: atom_id res chain seq x y z
N MET A 1 -8.95 31.46 12.62
CA MET A 1 -10.08 30.55 12.93
C MET A 1 -9.49 29.36 13.67
N THR A 2 -9.95 29.11 14.89
CA THR A 2 -9.58 27.92 15.68
C THR A 2 -9.98 26.67 14.89
N ALA A 3 -9.14 25.64 14.92
CA ALA A 3 -9.48 24.39 14.26
C ALA A 3 -10.60 23.71 15.06
N PRO A 4 -11.61 23.10 14.41
CA PRO A 4 -12.63 22.37 15.12
C PRO A 4 -11.97 21.23 15.91
N ALA A 5 -12.37 21.04 17.17
CA ALA A 5 -11.94 19.90 17.97
C ALA A 5 -12.26 18.58 17.27
N ALA A 6 -11.49 17.54 17.55
CA ALA A 6 -11.68 16.24 16.90
C ALA A 6 -13.14 15.76 17.07
N THR A 7 -13.80 15.43 15.97
CA THR A 7 -15.25 15.15 15.91
C THR A 7 -15.68 14.00 16.82
N TRP A 8 -14.78 13.06 17.10
CA TRP A 8 -15.04 11.93 17.98
C TRP A 8 -15.19 12.34 19.47
N PHE A 9 -14.56 13.43 19.94
CA PHE A 9 -14.78 13.93 21.31
C PHE A 9 -16.22 14.38 21.52
N ALA A 10 -16.83 15.04 20.53
CA ALA A 10 -18.23 15.44 20.60
C ALA A 10 -19.16 14.22 20.64
N ARG A 11 -18.85 13.17 19.86
CA ARG A 11 -19.58 11.90 19.92
C ARG A 11 -19.43 11.23 21.28
N ALA A 12 -18.20 11.14 21.80
CA ALA A 12 -17.93 10.57 23.12
C ALA A 12 -18.71 11.32 24.22
N TYR A 13 -18.75 12.66 24.17
CA TYR A 13 -19.51 13.49 25.10
C TYR A 13 -21.00 13.11 25.10
N HIS A 14 -21.62 12.98 23.92
CA HIS A 14 -23.03 12.58 23.83
C HIS A 14 -23.29 11.17 24.37
N GLU A 15 -22.39 10.20 24.12
CA GLU A 15 -22.54 8.84 24.60
C GLU A 15 -22.36 8.72 26.12
N ILE A 16 -21.46 9.53 26.70
CA ILE A 16 -21.32 9.68 28.17
C ILE A 16 -22.65 10.13 28.79
N HIS A 17 -23.28 11.17 28.22
CA HIS A 17 -24.55 11.71 28.72
C HIS A 17 -25.75 10.79 28.45
N ARG A 18 -25.60 9.79 27.57
CA ARG A 18 -26.54 8.65 27.42
C ARG A 18 -26.29 7.54 28.45
N GLY A 19 -25.32 7.71 29.35
CA GLY A 19 -24.98 6.75 30.39
C GLY A 19 -24.26 5.51 29.86
N ARG A 20 -23.53 5.62 28.73
CA ARG A 20 -22.76 4.51 28.18
C ARG A 20 -21.30 4.58 28.60
N HIS A 21 -20.74 3.40 28.84
CA HIS A 21 -19.29 3.21 28.91
C HIS A 21 -18.66 3.42 27.54
N LEU A 22 -17.37 3.74 27.50
CA LEU A 22 -16.69 4.00 26.24
C LEU A 22 -15.64 2.93 25.95
N VAL A 23 -15.54 2.54 24.68
CA VAL A 23 -14.36 1.87 24.13
C VAL A 23 -13.76 2.79 23.10
N LEU A 24 -12.54 3.29 23.36
CA LEU A 24 -11.76 4.10 22.43
C LEU A 24 -10.78 3.19 21.70
N HIS A 25 -10.82 3.21 20.36
CA HIS A 25 -9.90 2.42 19.53
C HIS A 25 -9.46 3.14 18.26
N GLY A 26 -8.44 2.62 17.57
CA GLY A 26 -7.88 3.24 16.36
C GLY A 26 -6.61 4.04 16.63
N ASN A 27 -6.56 5.32 16.23
CA ASN A 27 -5.38 6.18 16.27
C ASN A 27 -5.08 6.74 17.68
N ILE A 28 -5.00 5.87 18.69
CA ILE A 28 -4.92 6.24 20.11
C ILE A 28 -3.52 6.70 20.57
N ASP A 29 -2.47 6.32 19.85
CA ASP A 29 -1.07 6.65 20.19
C ASP A 29 -0.56 7.94 19.54
N ASP A 30 -1.39 8.59 18.73
CA ASP A 30 -1.08 9.85 18.08
C ASP A 30 -1.40 11.07 18.98
N LEU A 31 -1.09 12.27 18.48
CA LEU A 31 -1.53 13.51 19.09
C LEU A 31 -2.93 13.88 18.62
N VAL A 32 -3.81 14.18 19.58
CA VAL A 32 -5.16 14.66 19.34
C VAL A 32 -5.25 16.15 19.61
N LEU A 33 -6.09 16.85 18.86
CA LEU A 33 -6.38 18.27 19.09
C LEU A 33 -7.43 18.41 20.18
N TRP A 34 -7.03 18.97 21.32
CA TRP A 34 -7.92 19.31 22.45
C TRP A 34 -7.55 20.69 23.00
N GLU A 35 -8.53 21.56 23.21
CA GLU A 35 -8.33 22.95 23.70
C GLU A 35 -7.24 23.72 22.93
N ASP A 36 -7.31 23.70 21.59
CA ASP A 36 -6.34 24.34 20.68
C ASP A 36 -4.88 23.83 20.79
N THR A 37 -4.66 22.71 21.50
CA THR A 37 -3.34 22.10 21.66
C THR A 37 -3.31 20.66 21.15
N PHE A 38 -2.21 20.29 20.49
CA PHE A 38 -1.95 18.90 20.09
C PHE A 38 -1.23 18.18 21.23
N GLN A 39 -1.87 17.16 21.79
CA GLN A 39 -1.34 16.41 22.93
C GLN A 39 -1.72 14.94 22.85
N SER A 40 -1.00 14.09 23.59
CA SER A 40 -1.30 12.65 23.62
C SER A 40 -2.66 12.40 24.25
N LEU A 41 -3.36 11.35 23.81
CA LEU A 41 -4.66 10.96 24.36
C LEU A 41 -4.67 10.86 25.91
N PRO A 42 -3.66 10.27 26.57
CA PRO A 42 -3.52 10.30 28.03
C PRO A 42 -3.58 11.67 28.71
N LYS A 43 -3.17 12.74 28.02
CA LYS A 43 -3.19 14.11 28.55
C LYS A 43 -4.52 14.81 28.26
N ALA A 44 -5.15 14.48 27.13
CA ALA A 44 -6.44 15.07 26.74
C ALA A 44 -7.64 14.45 27.48
N LEU A 45 -7.61 13.14 27.77
CA LEU A 45 -8.75 12.45 28.37
C LEU A 45 -9.15 12.99 29.76
N PRO A 46 -8.22 13.27 30.69
CA PRO A 46 -8.60 13.80 32.01
C PRO A 46 -9.36 15.12 31.94
N SER A 47 -8.88 16.09 31.14
CA SER A 47 -9.55 17.37 30.95
C SER A 47 -10.89 17.20 30.23
N PHE A 48 -10.95 16.35 29.21
CA PHE A 48 -12.19 16.03 28.51
C PHE A 48 -13.25 15.44 29.45
N LEU A 49 -12.88 14.46 30.30
CA LEU A 49 -13.80 13.83 31.24
C LEU A 49 -14.26 14.79 32.34
N ALA A 50 -13.39 15.69 32.81
CA ALA A 50 -13.78 16.75 33.72
C ALA A 50 -14.82 17.69 33.07
N VAL A 51 -14.62 18.07 31.81
CA VAL A 51 -15.60 18.86 31.04
C VAL A 51 -16.90 18.08 30.81
N ALA A 52 -16.84 16.76 30.68
CA ALA A 52 -18.01 15.88 30.56
C ALA A 52 -18.77 15.67 31.88
N GLY A 53 -18.36 16.32 32.98
CA GLY A 53 -19.10 16.37 34.24
C GLY A 53 -18.57 15.43 35.33
N PHE A 54 -17.49 14.69 35.10
CA PHE A 54 -16.90 13.80 36.12
C PHE A 54 -16.10 14.58 37.17
N ARG A 55 -16.34 14.26 38.45
CA ARG A 55 -15.60 14.85 39.58
C ARG A 55 -14.39 14.03 39.98
N VAL A 56 -14.40 12.73 39.66
CA VAL A 56 -13.31 11.80 39.96
C VAL A 56 -12.86 11.20 38.64
N VAL A 57 -11.61 11.47 38.25
CA VAL A 57 -11.03 10.89 37.03
C VAL A 57 -9.75 10.16 37.39
N THR A 58 -9.74 8.85 37.13
CA THR A 58 -8.59 7.99 37.37
C THR A 58 -8.19 7.26 36.10
N ARG A 59 -6.91 6.91 36.02
CA ARG A 59 -6.35 6.17 34.90
C ARG A 59 -5.51 5.03 35.41
N TYR A 60 -5.53 3.90 34.73
CA TYR A 60 -4.71 2.74 35.03
C TYR A 60 -3.97 2.27 33.79
N ASP A 61 -2.69 1.96 33.97
CA ASP A 61 -1.91 1.14 33.06
C ASP A 61 -1.09 0.11 33.85
N LEU A 62 -0.62 -0.94 33.18
CA LEU A 62 0.09 -2.06 33.81
C LEU A 62 1.48 -1.68 34.36
N VAL A 63 2.03 -0.53 33.97
CA VAL A 63 3.39 -0.10 34.32
C VAL A 63 3.37 0.86 35.50
N ASP A 64 2.63 1.95 35.40
CA ASP A 64 2.54 3.01 36.39
C ASP A 64 1.43 2.76 37.43
N GLY A 65 0.51 1.82 37.16
CA GLY A 65 -0.62 1.51 38.02
C GLY A 65 -1.67 2.62 38.00
N LEU A 66 -2.32 2.86 39.14
CA LEU A 66 -3.44 3.81 39.22
C LEU A 66 -2.94 5.25 39.41
N THR A 67 -3.15 6.08 38.39
CA THR A 67 -2.82 7.51 38.34
C THR A 67 -4.09 8.36 38.42
N PHE A 68 -3.94 9.61 38.86
CA PHE A 68 -5.05 10.51 39.17
C PHE A 68 -4.92 11.82 38.42
N ALA A 69 -6.05 12.38 37.98
CA ALA A 69 -6.08 13.69 37.33
C ALA A 69 -5.71 14.84 38.28
N ASP A 70 -6.08 14.70 39.56
CA ASP A 70 -5.91 15.71 40.60
C ASP A 70 -5.85 15.07 42.00
N ASP A 71 -5.48 15.89 43.00
CA ASP A 71 -5.30 15.45 44.38
C ASP A 71 -6.62 15.10 45.11
N ASP A 72 -7.76 15.67 44.71
CA ASP A 72 -9.07 15.36 45.28
C ASP A 72 -9.53 13.98 44.80
N SER A 73 -9.37 13.69 43.51
CA SER A 73 -9.55 12.35 42.93
C SER A 73 -8.71 11.30 43.67
N ARG A 74 -7.42 11.59 43.92
CA ARG A 74 -6.51 10.70 44.66
C ARG A 74 -7.02 10.39 46.06
N LYS A 75 -7.33 11.42 46.86
CA LYS A 75 -7.81 11.26 48.24
C LYS A 75 -9.13 10.49 48.29
N PHE A 76 -10.05 10.77 47.36
CA PHE A 76 -11.33 10.10 47.31
C PHE A 76 -11.18 8.59 47.06
N VAL A 77 -10.36 8.19 46.08
CA VAL A 77 -10.14 6.77 45.78
C VAL A 77 -9.37 6.08 46.91
N GLN A 78 -8.34 6.71 47.47
CA GLN A 78 -7.58 6.16 48.60
C GLN A 78 -8.43 5.93 49.86
N SER A 79 -9.49 6.72 50.05
CA SER A 79 -10.42 6.53 51.18
C SER A 79 -11.31 5.29 51.06
N ARG A 80 -11.37 4.69 49.86
CA ARG A 80 -12.26 3.56 49.53
C ARG A 80 -11.52 2.29 49.14
N VAL A 81 -10.25 2.42 48.77
CA VAL A 81 -9.40 1.33 48.34
C VAL A 81 -8.28 1.18 49.37
N ASP A 82 -8.06 -0.03 49.87
CA ASP A 82 -6.98 -0.33 50.82
C ASP A 82 -5.63 -0.19 50.11
N THR A 83 -5.15 1.05 50.03
CA THR A 83 -3.92 1.42 49.36
C THR A 83 -2.81 1.46 50.41
N GLY A 84 -1.94 0.45 50.42
CA GLY A 84 -0.86 0.28 51.40
C GLY A 84 0.05 1.50 51.60
N PRO A 85 0.95 1.48 52.61
CA PRO A 85 1.60 2.69 53.13
C PRO A 85 2.45 3.43 52.09
N VAL A 86 2.35 4.76 52.13
CA VAL A 86 3.12 5.72 51.32
C VAL A 86 4.48 5.97 52.00
N ALA A 87 5.59 5.92 51.25
CA ALA A 87 6.91 6.23 51.77
C ALA A 87 7.11 7.75 51.95
N GLU A 88 7.66 8.16 53.10
CA GLU A 88 8.08 9.54 53.36
C GLU A 88 9.34 9.94 52.56
N PRO A 89 9.50 11.23 52.21
CA PRO A 89 10.65 11.71 51.45
C PRO A 89 11.96 11.57 52.25
N ALA A 90 12.98 10.97 51.65
CA ALA A 90 14.31 10.87 52.25
C ALA A 90 15.07 12.21 52.15
N ALA A 91 15.73 12.61 53.24
CA ALA A 91 16.55 13.82 53.32
C ALA A 91 17.81 13.74 52.42
N GLU A 92 18.13 14.84 51.75
CA GLU A 92 19.29 14.97 50.85
C GLU A 92 20.64 14.98 51.62
N PRO A 93 21.69 14.28 51.14
CA PRO A 93 23.06 14.55 51.56
C PRO A 93 23.76 15.55 50.59
N PRO A 94 24.66 16.42 51.06
CA PRO A 94 25.27 17.44 50.22
C PRO A 94 26.60 16.96 49.62
N VAL A 95 26.81 17.02 48.30
CA VAL A 95 28.17 17.10 47.74
C VAL A 95 28.25 17.87 46.41
N ALA A 96 29.28 18.72 46.33
CA ALA A 96 29.63 19.63 45.25
C ALA A 96 30.55 19.02 44.17
N GLY A 97 30.52 19.63 42.97
CA GLY A 97 31.65 19.75 42.04
C GLY A 97 31.78 18.75 40.87
N LEU A 98 31.16 19.03 39.70
CA LEU A 98 31.45 18.39 38.39
C LEU A 98 31.12 19.35 37.19
N THR A 99 31.81 19.17 36.05
CA THR A 99 31.91 20.06 34.87
C THR A 99 30.76 19.97 33.82
N ASP A 100 30.71 20.92 32.87
CA ASP A 100 29.52 21.36 32.09
C ASP A 100 28.92 20.35 31.07
N ARG A 101 29.71 19.42 30.50
CA ARG A 101 29.19 18.36 29.62
C ARG A 101 28.67 17.14 30.40
N GLY A 102 29.29 16.87 31.56
CA GLY A 102 28.78 15.93 32.56
C GLY A 102 27.52 16.45 33.24
N ARG A 103 27.33 17.77 33.33
CA ARG A 103 26.08 18.38 33.83
C ARG A 103 24.87 18.00 33.00
N ARG A 104 24.88 18.07 31.66
CA ARG A 104 23.64 17.85 30.87
C ARG A 104 23.15 16.39 30.88
N VAL A 105 24.07 15.43 30.80
CA VAL A 105 23.71 14.00 30.86
C VAL A 105 23.38 13.59 32.28
N SER A 106 24.15 14.03 33.28
CA SER A 106 23.81 13.75 34.68
C SER A 106 22.63 14.56 35.19
N GLN A 107 22.24 15.68 34.56
CA GLN A 107 21.04 16.45 34.89
C GLN A 107 19.81 15.83 34.24
N ALA A 108 19.91 15.30 33.02
CA ALA A 108 18.85 14.47 32.43
C ALA A 108 18.67 13.16 33.21
N GLU A 109 19.75 12.48 33.62
CA GLU A 109 19.68 11.29 34.47
C GLU A 109 19.27 11.63 35.91
N ARG A 110 19.63 12.81 36.45
CA ARG A 110 19.15 13.32 37.74
C ARG A 110 17.69 13.69 37.68
N ASP A 111 17.21 14.33 36.62
CA ASP A 111 15.80 14.69 36.44
C ASP A 111 14.97 13.43 36.21
N LEU A 112 15.51 12.43 35.49
CA LEU A 112 14.85 11.14 35.29
C LEU A 112 14.84 10.30 36.57
N ARG A 113 15.96 10.22 37.31
CA ARG A 113 16.02 9.52 38.62
C ARG A 113 15.28 10.27 39.72
N ALA A 114 15.28 11.60 39.73
CA ALA A 114 14.49 12.41 40.65
C ALA A 114 13.01 12.29 40.34
N ARG A 115 12.59 12.27 39.06
CA ARG A 115 11.20 11.96 38.68
C ARG A 115 10.83 10.52 39.01
N ALA A 116 11.74 9.57 38.85
CA ALA A 116 11.53 8.16 39.23
C ALA A 116 11.58 7.92 40.75
N ALA A 117 12.23 8.79 41.52
CA ALA A 117 12.35 8.70 42.98
C ALA A 117 11.32 9.55 43.74
N THR A 118 10.74 10.57 43.10
CA THR A 118 9.66 11.43 43.66
C THR A 118 8.26 11.00 43.24
N ALA A 119 8.11 10.05 42.32
CA ALA A 119 6.82 9.42 42.03
C ALA A 119 6.48 8.41 43.14
N ALA A 120 5.64 8.83 44.09
CA ALA A 120 5.00 7.91 45.03
C ALA A 120 4.29 6.79 44.24
N ARG A 121 4.76 5.55 44.36
CA ARG A 121 4.21 4.42 43.61
C ARG A 121 2.86 4.00 44.20
N PRO A 122 1.76 3.98 43.44
CA PRO A 122 0.49 3.43 43.89
C PRO A 122 0.61 1.94 44.21
N SER A 123 -0.14 1.48 45.23
CA SER A 123 -0.12 0.09 45.73
C SER A 123 -0.94 -0.90 44.89
N VAL A 124 -1.71 -0.42 43.91
CA VAL A 124 -2.55 -1.25 43.02
C VAL A 124 -1.73 -1.66 41.80
N ARG A 125 -1.00 -2.79 41.89
CA ARG A 125 -0.18 -3.31 40.78
C ARG A 125 -0.80 -4.48 40.05
N THR A 126 -1.72 -5.21 40.67
CA THR A 126 -2.34 -6.35 40.01
C THR A 126 -3.65 -5.94 39.32
N PRO A 127 -3.97 -6.50 38.15
CA PRO A 127 -5.27 -6.28 37.52
C PRO A 127 -6.44 -6.65 38.43
N ALA A 128 -6.29 -7.62 39.32
CA ALA A 128 -7.33 -8.00 40.28
C ALA A 128 -7.67 -6.85 41.24
N ASP A 129 -6.63 -6.21 41.82
CA ASP A 129 -6.80 -5.08 42.74
C ASP A 129 -7.40 -3.85 42.02
N LEU A 130 -6.98 -3.62 40.77
CA LEU A 130 -7.58 -2.58 39.92
C LEU A 130 -9.07 -2.82 39.72
N LEU A 131 -9.44 -4.04 39.32
CA LEU A 131 -10.82 -4.37 38.96
C LEU A 131 -11.75 -4.26 40.17
N ALA A 132 -11.27 -4.66 41.36
CA ALA A 132 -11.98 -4.45 42.61
C ALA A 132 -12.17 -2.95 42.90
N ALA A 133 -11.09 -2.17 42.88
CA ALA A 133 -11.13 -0.72 43.09
C ALA A 133 -12.04 0.01 42.09
N THR A 134 -11.98 -0.38 40.82
CA THR A 134 -12.79 0.19 39.75
C THR A 134 -14.28 -0.11 39.99
N ARG A 135 -14.62 -1.34 40.36
CA ARG A 135 -16.00 -1.71 40.66
C ARG A 135 -16.57 -0.87 41.81
N ASP A 136 -15.81 -0.68 42.88
CA ASP A 136 -16.25 0.14 44.02
C ASP A 136 -16.48 1.61 43.63
N LEU A 137 -15.64 2.15 42.74
CA LEU A 137 -15.81 3.49 42.18
C LEU A 137 -17.02 3.62 41.25
N LEU A 138 -17.40 2.54 40.55
CA LEU A 138 -18.53 2.56 39.62
C LEU A 138 -19.89 2.39 40.32
N VAL A 139 -19.94 1.71 41.47
CA VAL A 139 -21.19 1.41 42.20
C VAL A 139 -21.56 2.48 43.24
N GLN A 140 -20.64 3.39 43.59
CA GLN A 140 -20.95 4.52 44.49
C GLN A 140 -21.78 5.62 43.80
N ASN A 141 -22.57 6.36 44.58
CA ASN A 141 -23.47 7.41 44.09
C ASN A 141 -23.18 8.81 44.66
N GLU A 142 -21.98 9.03 45.19
CA GLU A 142 -21.58 10.28 45.86
C GLU A 142 -20.96 11.29 44.89
N ARG A 143 -20.11 10.81 43.96
CA ARG A 143 -19.39 11.66 42.99
C ARG A 143 -19.31 10.95 41.66
N ALA A 144 -19.67 11.63 40.56
CA ALA A 144 -19.48 11.06 39.23
C ALA A 144 -18.01 10.70 39.00
N ALA A 145 -17.76 9.42 38.72
CA ALA A 145 -16.43 8.85 38.52
C ALA A 145 -16.25 8.27 37.12
N ALA A 146 -15.10 8.56 36.50
CA ALA A 146 -14.65 7.94 35.27
C ALA A 146 -13.30 7.25 35.50
N VAL A 147 -13.22 5.97 35.12
CA VAL A 147 -12.00 5.17 35.22
C VAL A 147 -11.51 4.82 33.81
N VAL A 148 -10.34 5.32 33.43
CA VAL A 148 -9.68 5.03 32.16
C VAL A 148 -8.76 3.82 32.35
N ILE A 149 -8.97 2.77 31.56
CA ILE A 149 -8.11 1.59 31.53
C ILE A 149 -7.37 1.59 30.20
N ASP A 150 -6.07 1.84 30.24
CA ASP A 150 -5.22 1.78 29.06
C ASP A 150 -4.77 0.37 28.74
N GLN A 151 -4.54 0.12 27.44
CA GLN A 151 -4.15 -1.19 26.93
C GLN A 151 -5.09 -2.29 27.43
N ALA A 152 -6.40 -2.03 27.35
CA ALA A 152 -7.44 -2.91 27.87
C ALA A 152 -7.37 -4.33 27.27
N ASP A 153 -6.81 -4.45 26.06
CA ASP A 153 -6.51 -5.72 25.39
C ASP A 153 -5.53 -6.60 26.17
N LEU A 154 -4.57 -6.03 26.89
CA LEU A 154 -3.63 -6.80 27.73
C LEU A 154 -4.27 -7.34 29.01
N ILE A 155 -5.43 -6.80 29.42
CA ILE A 155 -6.12 -7.19 30.65
C ILE A 155 -7.32 -8.10 30.36
N PHE A 156 -8.02 -7.85 29.25
CA PHE A 156 -9.28 -8.49 28.89
C PHE A 156 -9.23 -9.26 27.57
N GLY A 157 -8.13 -9.24 26.83
CA GLY A 157 -7.94 -10.03 25.62
C GLY A 157 -7.60 -11.49 25.92
N GLU A 158 -7.53 -12.32 24.86
CA GLU A 158 -7.29 -13.76 24.99
C GLU A 158 -5.95 -14.03 25.69
N ASP A 159 -5.99 -14.63 26.88
CA ASP A 159 -4.82 -14.97 27.68
C ASP A 159 -4.58 -16.48 27.64
N GLY A 160 -3.68 -16.93 26.77
CA GLY A 160 -3.37 -18.35 26.60
C GLY A 160 -2.66 -19.02 27.78
N ALA A 161 -2.22 -18.26 28.79
CA ALA A 161 -1.41 -18.78 29.89
C ALA A 161 -2.19 -19.01 31.20
N ASN A 162 -3.31 -18.30 31.43
CA ASN A 162 -4.07 -18.41 32.69
C ASN A 162 -5.59 -18.15 32.51
N GLU A 163 -6.30 -19.19 32.07
CA GLU A 163 -7.75 -19.17 31.80
C GLU A 163 -8.60 -18.73 33.01
N GLU A 164 -8.29 -19.19 34.23
CA GLU A 164 -9.09 -18.87 35.42
C GLU A 164 -9.04 -17.37 35.76
N ARG A 165 -7.85 -16.78 35.70
CA ARG A 165 -7.67 -15.34 35.94
C ARG A 165 -8.33 -14.51 34.85
N HIS A 166 -8.21 -14.94 33.60
CA HIS A 166 -8.87 -14.29 32.47
C HIS A 166 -10.40 -14.27 32.63
N GLN A 167 -11.00 -15.41 32.97
CA GLN A 167 -12.45 -15.50 33.23
C GLN A 167 -12.89 -14.60 34.39
N ALA A 168 -12.10 -14.52 35.47
CA ALA A 168 -12.39 -13.61 36.58
C ALA A 168 -12.35 -12.13 36.16
N ASN A 169 -11.38 -11.74 35.33
CA ASN A 169 -11.29 -10.37 34.79
C ASN A 169 -12.51 -10.04 33.93
N LEU A 170 -12.93 -10.95 33.05
CA LEU A 170 -14.10 -10.77 32.20
C LEU A 170 -15.41 -10.69 32.99
N ALA A 171 -15.56 -11.53 34.02
CA ALA A 171 -16.71 -11.48 34.92
C ALA A 171 -16.78 -10.14 35.65
N CYS A 172 -15.63 -9.61 36.10
CA CYS A 172 -15.58 -8.30 36.74
C CYS A 172 -15.93 -7.18 35.75
N LEU A 173 -15.39 -7.21 34.53
CA LEU A 173 -15.74 -6.25 33.48
C LEU A 173 -17.24 -6.22 33.19
N ARG A 174 -17.86 -7.40 33.10
CA ARG A 174 -19.30 -7.50 32.88
C ARG A 174 -20.09 -6.85 34.03
N LYS A 175 -19.68 -7.10 35.27
CA LYS A 175 -20.30 -6.45 36.45
C LYS A 175 -20.10 -4.94 36.46
N MET A 176 -18.90 -4.47 36.17
CA MET A 176 -18.60 -3.03 36.08
C MET A 176 -19.53 -2.32 35.08
N ILE A 177 -19.78 -2.94 33.92
CA ILE A 177 -20.66 -2.40 32.88
C ILE A 177 -22.15 -2.38 33.33
N THR A 178 -22.60 -3.42 34.03
CA THR A 178 -24.01 -3.54 34.42
C THR A 178 -24.38 -2.84 35.72
N GLU A 179 -23.47 -2.81 36.69
CA GLU A 179 -23.72 -2.33 38.06
C GLU A 179 -23.42 -0.83 38.23
N ALA A 180 -22.78 -0.17 37.25
CA ALA A 180 -22.43 1.24 37.36
C ALA A 180 -23.67 2.15 37.51
N VAL A 181 -23.64 3.04 38.50
CA VAL A 181 -24.77 3.91 38.89
C VAL A 181 -24.52 5.39 38.57
N PRO A 182 -25.59 6.21 38.46
CA PRO A 182 -25.48 7.66 38.43
C PRO A 182 -25.04 8.27 39.76
N ALA A 183 -24.22 9.31 39.67
CA ALA A 183 -23.77 10.11 40.81
C ALA A 183 -23.74 11.61 40.44
N PRO A 184 -23.76 12.53 41.42
CA PRO A 184 -23.67 13.96 41.17
C PRO A 184 -22.36 14.36 40.46
N GLY A 185 -22.50 14.97 39.28
CA GLY A 185 -21.44 15.53 38.45
C GLY A 185 -21.00 16.92 38.88
N ALA A 186 -19.99 17.48 38.21
CA ALA A 186 -19.39 18.77 38.55
C ALA A 186 -20.41 19.93 38.52
N ALA A 187 -21.36 19.91 37.57
CA ALA A 187 -22.43 20.91 37.44
C ALA A 187 -23.69 20.60 38.27
N GLY A 188 -23.68 19.51 39.05
CA GLY A 188 -24.82 19.07 39.88
C GLY A 188 -25.84 18.19 39.15
N ASP A 189 -25.62 17.94 37.86
CA ASP A 189 -26.34 16.97 37.04
C ASP A 189 -25.95 15.52 37.42
N ALA A 190 -26.86 14.57 37.22
CA ALA A 190 -26.57 13.16 37.48
C ALA A 190 -25.85 12.54 36.28
N VAL A 191 -24.59 12.17 36.45
CA VAL A 191 -23.77 11.50 35.42
C VAL A 191 -23.53 10.06 35.85
N ARG A 192 -23.76 9.10 34.94
CA ARG A 192 -23.46 7.68 35.21
C ARG A 192 -21.96 7.50 35.36
N ASN A 193 -21.51 6.80 36.41
CA ASN A 193 -20.12 6.39 36.50
C ASN A 193 -19.76 5.51 35.31
N ILE A 194 -18.57 5.70 34.73
CA ILE A 194 -18.16 4.97 33.54
C ILE A 194 -16.76 4.38 33.67
N VAL A 195 -16.57 3.23 33.01
CA VAL A 195 -15.25 2.80 32.56
C VAL A 195 -15.03 3.26 31.10
N VAL A 196 -13.82 3.72 30.81
CA VAL A 196 -13.33 4.03 29.47
C VAL A 196 -12.22 3.03 29.16
N LEU A 197 -12.45 2.13 28.22
CA LEU A 197 -11.46 1.16 27.77
C LEU A 197 -10.71 1.72 26.57
N VAL A 198 -9.38 1.77 26.64
CA VAL A 198 -8.53 2.23 25.53
C VAL A 198 -7.78 1.02 24.99
N THR A 199 -7.93 0.76 23.69
CA THR A 199 -7.29 -0.38 23.02
C THR A 199 -6.94 -0.03 21.58
N GLN A 200 -5.84 -0.54 21.03
CA GLN A 200 -5.53 -0.29 19.61
C GLN A 200 -6.48 -1.04 18.68
N GLN A 201 -6.79 -2.30 19.02
CA GLN A 201 -7.56 -3.22 18.17
C GLN A 201 -8.84 -3.64 18.87
N LEU A 202 -9.99 -3.21 18.34
CA LEU A 202 -11.31 -3.56 18.89
C LEU A 202 -11.53 -5.08 19.00
N GLY A 203 -11.00 -5.85 18.04
CA GLY A 203 -11.13 -7.32 18.00
C GLY A 203 -10.37 -8.05 19.10
N ALA A 204 -9.41 -7.39 19.77
CA ALA A 204 -8.72 -7.98 20.92
C ALA A 204 -9.60 -8.02 22.17
N LEU A 205 -10.69 -7.24 22.22
CA LEU A 205 -11.67 -7.31 23.30
C LEU A 205 -12.74 -8.36 23.01
N PRO A 206 -13.35 -8.98 24.04
CA PRO A 206 -14.43 -9.94 23.84
C PRO A 206 -15.60 -9.36 23.05
N ASN A 207 -16.13 -10.15 22.11
CA ASN A 207 -17.22 -9.74 21.21
C ASN A 207 -18.44 -9.16 21.95
N TRP A 208 -18.80 -9.68 23.12
CA TRP A 208 -19.96 -9.21 23.90
C TRP A 208 -19.78 -7.79 24.48
N VAL A 209 -18.55 -7.28 24.58
CA VAL A 209 -18.27 -5.91 25.04
C VAL A 209 -18.70 -4.91 23.98
N HIS A 210 -18.41 -5.19 22.70
CA HIS A 210 -18.52 -4.21 21.62
C HIS A 210 -19.60 -4.53 20.57
N ARG A 211 -20.08 -5.77 20.46
CA ARG A 211 -21.18 -6.14 19.54
C ARG A 211 -22.54 -6.10 20.25
N HIS A 212 -23.44 -5.24 19.77
CA HIS A 212 -24.83 -5.10 20.23
C HIS A 212 -24.98 -4.87 21.75
N ASN A 213 -23.98 -4.29 22.42
CA ASN A 213 -24.06 -3.99 23.84
C ASN A 213 -24.72 -2.60 24.06
N PRO A 214 -25.90 -2.52 24.71
CA PRO A 214 -26.60 -1.25 24.90
C PRO A 214 -25.92 -0.29 25.89
N HIS A 215 -25.05 -0.83 26.77
CA HIS A 215 -24.37 -0.08 27.81
C HIS A 215 -23.00 0.46 27.38
N VAL A 216 -22.49 0.06 26.21
CA VAL A 216 -21.15 0.41 25.74
C VAL A 216 -21.24 1.11 24.39
N ALA A 217 -20.59 2.26 24.26
CA ALA A 217 -20.41 2.96 23.01
C ALA A 217 -18.98 2.75 22.52
N VAL A 218 -18.85 2.29 21.28
CA VAL A 218 -17.57 2.15 20.59
C VAL A 218 -17.29 3.45 19.82
N ILE A 219 -16.17 4.09 20.13
CA ILE A 219 -15.72 5.34 19.53
C ILE A 219 -14.38 5.09 18.84
N GLU A 220 -14.37 5.26 17.53
CA GLU A 220 -13.15 5.24 16.73
C GLU A 220 -12.45 6.60 16.85
N VAL A 221 -11.23 6.58 17.40
CA VAL A 221 -10.29 7.70 17.37
C VAL A 221 -9.70 7.74 15.95
N ALA A 222 -10.31 8.57 15.10
CA ALA A 222 -9.96 8.67 13.69
C ALA A 222 -8.56 9.29 13.49
N SER A 223 -7.93 8.99 12.35
CA SER A 223 -6.75 9.69 11.86
C SER A 223 -7.03 11.20 11.69
N PRO A 224 -6.01 12.07 11.83
CA PRO A 224 -6.21 13.51 11.77
C PRO A 224 -6.78 13.95 10.43
N SER A 225 -7.81 14.78 10.46
CA SER A 225 -8.44 15.39 9.29
C SER A 225 -7.50 16.38 8.59
N THR A 226 -7.81 16.74 7.33
CA THR A 226 -7.04 17.75 6.59
C THR A 226 -6.96 19.08 7.35
N ALA A 227 -8.03 19.46 8.06
CA ALA A 227 -8.07 20.68 8.87
C ALA A 227 -7.13 20.61 10.09
N GLU A 228 -7.10 19.47 10.80
CA GLU A 228 -6.20 19.23 11.92
C GLU A 228 -4.74 19.18 11.46
N ARG A 229 -4.44 18.46 10.37
CA ARG A 229 -3.10 18.44 9.77
C ARG A 229 -2.62 19.84 9.39
N ALA A 230 -3.49 20.63 8.74
CA ALA A 230 -3.17 22.02 8.39
C ALA A 230 -2.97 22.89 9.65
N ALA A 231 -3.76 22.69 10.71
CA ALA A 231 -3.58 23.41 11.97
C ALA A 231 -2.24 23.10 12.65
N PHE A 232 -1.86 21.83 12.68
CA PHE A 232 -0.56 21.41 13.19
C PHE A 232 0.61 21.94 12.35
N LEU A 233 0.48 21.91 11.03
CA LEU A 233 1.52 22.40 10.12
C LEU A 233 1.73 23.91 10.24
N ARG A 234 0.66 24.70 10.43
CA ARG A 234 0.79 26.16 10.64
C ARG A 234 1.71 26.52 11.81
N THR A 235 1.69 25.74 12.89
CA THR A 235 2.55 25.97 14.06
C THR A 235 3.93 25.33 13.92
N THR A 236 4.08 24.33 13.06
CA THR A 236 5.32 23.54 12.93
C THR A 236 6.21 24.00 11.77
N ILE A 237 5.67 24.62 10.72
CA ILE A 237 6.42 25.12 9.54
C ILE A 237 7.68 25.93 9.91
N PRO A 238 7.67 26.83 10.92
CA PRO A 238 8.87 27.57 11.30
C PRO A 238 10.08 26.69 11.68
N GLN A 239 9.86 25.41 12.00
CA GLN A 239 10.90 24.45 12.34
C GLN A 239 11.55 23.79 11.12
N PHE A 240 11.00 23.96 9.91
CA PHE A 240 11.50 23.32 8.69
C PHE A 240 12.76 24.02 8.16
N HIS A 241 13.53 23.33 7.32
CA HIS A 241 14.71 23.91 6.68
C HIS A 241 14.32 25.11 5.79
N ALA A 242 15.10 26.20 5.90
CA ALA A 242 14.89 27.45 5.18
C ALA A 242 13.52 28.13 5.40
N ALA A 243 12.80 27.79 6.48
CA ALA A 243 11.47 28.36 6.75
C ALA A 243 11.50 29.83 7.21
N ALA A 244 12.61 30.29 7.81
CA ALA A 244 12.74 31.64 8.36
C ALA A 244 12.64 32.76 7.30
N GLY A 245 12.86 32.45 6.02
CA GLY A 245 12.78 33.42 4.92
C GLY A 245 11.43 33.43 4.18
N LEU A 246 10.44 32.64 4.62
CA LEU A 246 9.16 32.52 3.92
C LEU A 246 8.20 33.65 4.29
N GLY A 247 7.54 34.23 3.28
CA GLY A 247 6.40 35.12 3.49
C GLY A 247 5.18 34.35 4.03
N ALA A 248 4.24 35.07 4.65
CA ALA A 248 2.99 34.48 5.18
C ALA A 248 2.17 33.78 4.09
N GLU A 249 2.10 34.38 2.89
CA GLU A 249 1.77 33.79 1.58
C GLU A 249 2.21 32.32 1.43
N GLN A 250 3.53 32.19 1.30
CA GLN A 250 4.20 30.94 0.97
C GLN A 250 4.08 29.91 2.10
N ALA A 251 4.11 30.35 3.36
CA ALA A 251 3.92 29.48 4.51
C ALA A 251 2.50 28.90 4.55
N ALA A 252 1.48 29.71 4.28
CA ALA A 252 0.09 29.26 4.22
C ALA A 252 -0.12 28.25 3.08
N GLN A 253 0.41 28.54 1.89
CA GLN A 253 0.34 27.62 0.74
C GLN A 253 1.07 26.30 1.03
N ALA A 254 2.29 26.35 1.56
CA ALA A 254 3.06 25.16 1.91
C ALA A 254 2.33 24.32 2.98
N SER A 255 1.68 24.96 3.95
CA SER A 255 0.85 24.28 4.95
C SER A 255 -0.34 23.55 4.34
N ALA A 256 -1.04 24.19 3.40
CA ALA A 256 -2.20 23.61 2.74
C ALA A 256 -1.79 22.41 1.87
N THR A 257 -0.77 22.59 1.02
CA THR A 257 -0.25 21.51 0.16
C THR A 257 0.30 20.34 0.98
N LEU A 258 1.08 20.59 2.05
CA LEU A 258 1.55 19.51 2.92
C LEU A 258 0.40 18.79 3.63
N ALA A 259 -0.63 19.51 4.08
CA ALA A 259 -1.78 18.87 4.72
C ALA A 259 -2.49 17.90 3.78
N ASN A 260 -2.55 18.20 2.49
CA ASN A 260 -3.10 17.30 1.46
C ASN A 260 -2.16 16.12 1.19
N LEU A 261 -0.86 16.37 0.97
CA LEU A 261 0.11 15.30 0.66
C LEU A 261 0.33 14.31 1.82
N CYS A 262 0.15 14.77 3.06
CA CYS A 262 0.27 13.97 4.28
C CYS A 262 -1.03 13.24 4.65
N GLU A 263 -1.97 13.09 3.72
CA GLU A 263 -3.16 12.30 3.97
C GLU A 263 -2.79 10.86 4.39
N GLY A 264 -3.46 10.36 5.43
CA GLY A 264 -3.18 9.06 6.05
C GLY A 264 -2.02 9.04 7.05
N MET A 265 -1.26 10.13 7.19
CA MET A 265 -0.20 10.24 8.21
C MET A 265 -0.75 10.64 9.58
N THR A 266 -0.11 10.16 10.63
CA THR A 266 -0.33 10.62 12.01
C THR A 266 0.26 12.03 12.22
N ILE A 267 -0.20 12.76 13.24
CA ILE A 267 0.43 14.04 13.62
C ILE A 267 1.89 13.83 14.03
N LEU A 268 2.21 12.71 14.67
CA LEU A 268 3.58 12.32 14.99
C LEU A 268 4.47 12.17 13.75
N ASP A 269 3.97 11.53 12.69
CA ASP A 269 4.67 11.40 11.39
C ASP A 269 4.86 12.77 10.74
N ILE A 270 3.81 13.60 10.73
CA ILE A 270 3.88 14.96 10.18
C ILE A 270 4.91 15.80 10.94
N ARG A 271 5.02 15.64 12.25
CA ARG A 271 6.07 16.28 13.06
C ARG A 271 7.46 15.82 12.64
N ALA A 272 7.63 14.55 12.28
CA ALA A 272 8.89 14.00 11.79
C ALA A 272 9.31 14.55 10.41
N LEU A 273 8.39 15.12 9.63
CA LEU A 273 8.73 15.83 8.38
C LEU A 273 9.65 17.03 8.63
N ALA A 274 9.48 17.75 9.74
CA ALA A 274 10.36 18.88 10.07
C ALA A 274 11.81 18.41 10.29
N ALA A 275 12.00 17.26 10.94
CA ALA A 275 13.31 16.64 11.11
C ALA A 275 13.89 16.17 9.76
N THR A 276 13.07 15.53 8.93
CA THR A 276 13.44 15.08 7.58
C THR A 276 13.90 16.26 6.72
N SER A 277 13.15 17.37 6.75
CA SER A 277 13.46 18.61 6.03
C SER A 277 14.83 19.16 6.41
N ARG A 278 15.15 19.20 7.71
CA ARG A 278 16.45 19.67 8.21
C ARG A 278 17.60 18.72 7.87
N LEU A 279 17.43 17.42 8.08
CA LEU A 279 18.49 16.42 7.82
C LEU A 279 18.82 16.29 6.33
N ALA A 280 17.81 16.37 5.46
CA ALA A 280 17.99 16.27 4.01
C ALA A 280 18.18 17.64 3.33
N ALA A 281 18.19 18.74 4.08
CA ALA A 281 18.24 20.12 3.58
C ALA A 281 17.17 20.43 2.50
N ILE A 282 15.98 19.83 2.62
CA ILE A 282 14.87 20.03 1.68
C ILE A 282 13.95 21.15 2.22
N PRO A 283 13.78 22.28 1.49
CA PRO A 283 12.92 23.36 1.94
C PRO A 283 11.44 22.97 1.87
N VAL A 284 10.63 23.53 2.78
CA VAL A 284 9.18 23.28 2.85
C VAL A 284 8.41 23.75 1.60
N THR A 285 9.01 24.64 0.81
CA THR A 285 8.50 25.08 -0.50
C THR A 285 8.56 24.00 -1.58
N THR A 286 9.24 22.89 -1.31
CA THR A 286 9.25 21.68 -2.14
C THR A 286 8.54 20.52 -1.41
N PRO A 287 7.24 20.66 -1.09
CA PRO A 287 6.56 19.77 -0.16
C PRO A 287 6.48 18.33 -0.68
N ARG A 288 6.38 18.13 -1.99
CA ARG A 288 6.37 16.80 -2.62
C ARG A 288 7.65 16.02 -2.38
N ARG A 289 8.80 16.62 -2.70
CA ARG A 289 10.12 16.02 -2.50
C ARG A 289 10.37 15.69 -1.03
N LEU A 290 9.89 16.55 -0.12
CA LEU A 290 9.98 16.32 1.32
C LEU A 290 9.16 15.10 1.78
N VAL A 291 7.89 15.01 1.35
CA VAL A 291 7.01 13.88 1.71
C VAL A 291 7.53 12.57 1.11
N MET A 292 8.01 12.59 -0.14
CA MET A 292 8.64 11.43 -0.77
C MET A 292 9.89 10.98 -0.01
N ARG A 293 10.78 11.92 0.33
CA ARG A 293 11.98 11.66 1.14
C ARG A 293 11.64 11.05 2.50
N HIS A 294 10.54 11.50 3.11
CA HIS A 294 10.09 10.98 4.39
C HIS A 294 9.50 9.57 4.29
N ARG A 295 8.60 9.34 3.31
CA ARG A 295 7.92 8.04 3.12
C ARG A 295 8.87 6.95 2.61
N PHE A 296 9.78 7.28 1.71
CA PHE A 296 10.59 6.29 0.98
C PHE A 296 12.09 6.35 1.34
N GLY A 297 12.49 7.29 2.19
CA GLY A 297 13.84 7.40 2.70
C GLY A 297 14.86 7.86 1.65
N LEU A 298 16.08 7.31 1.76
CA LEU A 298 17.25 7.74 0.98
C LEU A 298 17.22 7.34 -0.51
N GLN A 299 16.21 6.58 -0.95
CA GLN A 299 16.09 6.19 -2.35
C GLN A 299 15.98 7.45 -3.20
N ASP A 300 16.94 7.63 -4.10
CA ASP A 300 16.82 8.63 -5.13
C ASP A 300 15.64 8.24 -6.02
N ASP A 301 14.79 9.21 -6.35
CA ASP A 301 13.63 8.96 -7.19
C ASP A 301 14.11 8.53 -8.60
N PRO A 302 13.87 7.28 -9.04
CA PRO A 302 14.30 6.80 -10.35
C PRO A 302 13.72 7.64 -11.48
N TRP A 303 12.52 8.20 -11.30
CA TRP A 303 11.92 9.12 -12.25
C TRP A 303 12.70 10.43 -12.32
N GLU A 304 13.24 10.93 -11.20
CA GLU A 304 14.08 12.12 -11.19
C GLU A 304 15.50 11.88 -11.74
N GLN A 305 16.01 10.65 -11.65
CA GLN A 305 17.34 10.28 -12.14
C GLN A 305 17.35 9.79 -13.58
N MET A 306 16.20 9.43 -14.14
CA MET A 306 16.12 8.91 -15.50
C MET A 306 16.78 9.89 -16.49
N ASP A 307 17.82 9.40 -17.16
CA ASP A 307 18.62 10.17 -18.11
C ASP A 307 17.73 10.76 -19.20
N ARG A 308 17.90 12.04 -19.50
CA ARG A 308 17.20 12.71 -20.60
C ARG A 308 17.41 11.97 -21.93
N ALA A 309 18.60 11.41 -22.16
CA ALA A 309 18.86 10.62 -23.35
C ALA A 309 18.04 9.32 -23.39
N LYS A 310 17.89 8.62 -22.24
CA LYS A 310 17.03 7.42 -22.13
C LYS A 310 15.57 7.77 -22.45
N VAL A 311 15.06 8.90 -21.94
CA VAL A 311 13.69 9.36 -22.21
C VAL A 311 13.50 9.75 -23.68
N GLN A 312 14.43 10.49 -24.25
CA GLN A 312 14.36 10.95 -25.65
C GLN A 312 14.35 9.77 -26.64
N HIS A 313 15.05 8.69 -26.33
CA HIS A 313 15.12 7.49 -27.17
C HIS A 313 14.26 6.33 -26.63
N ALA A 314 13.29 6.61 -25.75
CA ALA A 314 12.47 5.58 -25.11
C ALA A 314 11.75 4.71 -26.14
N GLU A 315 11.18 5.32 -27.19
CA GLU A 315 10.47 4.61 -28.25
C GLU A 315 11.40 3.62 -28.98
N GLU A 316 12.61 4.04 -29.33
CA GLU A 316 13.60 3.18 -29.97
C GLU A 316 14.05 2.02 -29.05
N ILE A 317 14.28 2.30 -27.77
CA ILE A 317 14.71 1.29 -26.80
C ILE A 317 13.61 0.24 -26.61
N LEU A 318 12.37 0.68 -26.42
CA LEU A 318 11.21 -0.21 -26.27
C LEU A 318 10.93 -1.00 -27.56
N ALA A 319 11.05 -0.38 -28.74
CA ALA A 319 10.82 -1.03 -30.04
C ALA A 319 11.84 -2.12 -30.38
N ARG A 320 13.07 -2.04 -29.86
CA ARG A 320 14.05 -3.15 -29.97
C ARG A 320 13.58 -4.41 -29.25
N ARG A 321 12.83 -4.24 -28.16
CA ARG A 321 12.34 -5.34 -27.32
C ARG A 321 10.98 -5.86 -27.79
N VAL A 322 10.06 -4.95 -28.13
CA VAL A 322 8.69 -5.25 -28.58
C VAL A 322 8.53 -4.85 -30.05
N ILE A 323 8.50 -5.85 -30.94
CA ILE A 323 8.55 -5.64 -32.39
C ILE A 323 7.12 -5.61 -32.96
N GLY A 324 6.83 -4.61 -33.80
CA GLY A 324 5.59 -4.53 -34.57
C GLY A 324 4.37 -4.03 -33.80
N GLN A 325 4.59 -3.33 -32.69
CA GLN A 325 3.56 -2.80 -31.81
C GLN A 325 3.73 -1.28 -31.62
N ASP A 326 4.00 -0.58 -32.73
CA ASP A 326 4.49 0.80 -32.73
C ASP A 326 3.55 1.76 -31.97
N THR A 327 2.23 1.62 -32.16
CA THR A 327 1.23 2.41 -31.42
C THR A 327 1.35 2.21 -29.90
N ALA A 328 1.54 0.97 -29.45
CA ALA A 328 1.66 0.66 -28.03
C ALA A 328 2.98 1.17 -27.45
N VAL A 329 4.08 0.99 -28.19
CA VAL A 329 5.41 1.47 -27.82
C VAL A 329 5.44 3.00 -27.72
N ARG A 330 4.87 3.70 -28.71
CA ARG A 330 4.77 5.16 -28.71
C ARG A 330 3.91 5.65 -27.54
N THR A 331 2.75 5.03 -27.29
CA THR A 331 1.88 5.42 -26.16
C THR A 331 2.60 5.24 -24.81
N ALA A 332 3.36 4.16 -24.65
CA ALA A 332 4.18 3.95 -23.45
C ALA A 332 5.29 5.01 -23.34
N SER A 333 5.94 5.36 -24.45
CA SER A 333 7.00 6.38 -24.49
C SER A 333 6.49 7.77 -24.14
N ASP A 334 5.33 8.16 -24.69
CA ASP A 334 4.66 9.43 -24.40
C ASP A 334 4.32 9.53 -22.89
N MET A 335 3.87 8.44 -22.28
CA MET A 335 3.65 8.38 -20.82
C MET A 335 4.95 8.58 -20.04
N LEU A 336 6.07 7.94 -20.43
CA LEU A 336 7.35 8.08 -19.72
C LEU A 336 7.86 9.52 -19.75
N VAL A 337 7.67 10.22 -20.88
CA VAL A 337 7.96 11.65 -21.00
C VAL A 337 7.10 12.45 -20.02
N ASN A 338 5.79 12.18 -19.96
CA ASN A 338 4.86 12.85 -19.05
C ASN A 338 5.21 12.58 -17.57
N ALA A 339 5.50 11.33 -17.22
CA ALA A 339 5.86 10.91 -15.87
C ALA A 339 7.16 11.58 -15.36
N ARG A 340 8.12 11.82 -16.27
CA ARG A 340 9.39 12.51 -16.01
C ARG A 340 9.21 14.01 -15.82
N ILE A 341 8.40 14.65 -16.66
CA ILE A 341 8.22 16.10 -16.67
C ILE A 341 7.22 16.53 -15.58
N GLY A 342 6.23 15.69 -15.27
CA GLY A 342 5.25 15.93 -14.21
C GLY A 342 4.26 17.05 -14.51
N LEU A 343 4.11 17.44 -15.78
CA LEU A 343 3.08 18.37 -16.25
C LEU A 343 1.83 17.58 -16.60
N ASP A 344 0.71 17.90 -15.94
CA ASP A 344 -0.59 17.31 -16.19
C ASP A 344 -1.63 18.43 -16.37
N PHE A 345 -2.69 18.17 -17.12
CA PHE A 345 -3.78 19.13 -17.38
C PHE A 345 -4.79 19.23 -16.22
N VAL A 346 -4.50 18.58 -15.08
CA VAL A 346 -5.35 18.62 -13.89
C VAL A 346 -5.17 19.96 -13.16
N ALA A 347 -6.25 20.75 -13.11
CA ALA A 347 -6.29 22.04 -12.41
C ALA A 347 -6.02 21.92 -10.90
N ASP A 348 -6.22 20.72 -10.35
CA ASP A 348 -5.92 20.38 -8.96
C ASP A 348 -4.56 19.71 -8.87
N ALA A 349 -3.52 20.52 -8.68
CA ALA A 349 -2.13 20.08 -8.63
C ALA A 349 -1.87 19.03 -7.52
N ASP A 350 -2.77 18.87 -6.54
CA ASP A 350 -2.63 17.89 -5.46
C ASP A 350 -3.14 16.48 -5.86
N ALA A 351 -4.13 16.38 -6.75
CA ALA A 351 -4.70 15.09 -7.20
C ALA A 351 -3.79 14.34 -8.20
N ALA A 352 -3.03 15.08 -9.02
CA ALA A 352 -2.04 14.48 -9.94
C ALA A 352 -0.84 13.83 -9.20
N VAL A 353 -0.66 14.11 -7.90
CA VAL A 353 0.49 13.66 -7.11
C VAL A 353 0.25 12.30 -6.46
N THR A 354 -1.00 11.96 -6.21
CA THR A 354 -1.35 10.72 -5.54
C THR A 354 -1.48 9.56 -6.52
N ARG A 355 -1.97 9.82 -7.74
CA ARG A 355 -2.20 8.82 -8.78
C ARG A 355 -0.93 8.14 -9.31
N PRO A 356 -1.04 6.90 -9.83
CA PRO A 356 0.07 6.23 -10.50
C PRO A 356 0.66 7.05 -11.64
N LYS A 357 1.97 6.89 -11.88
CA LYS A 357 2.70 7.60 -12.95
C LYS A 357 2.17 7.26 -14.36
N GLY A 358 1.60 6.08 -14.50
CA GLY A 358 0.90 5.65 -15.70
C GLY A 358 -0.07 4.52 -15.37
N VAL A 359 -1.22 4.53 -16.04
CA VAL A 359 -2.20 3.46 -15.98
C VAL A 359 -2.50 3.02 -17.40
N PHE A 360 -2.30 1.74 -17.69
CA PHE A 360 -2.55 1.17 -19.02
C PHE A 360 -3.49 -0.02 -18.96
N PHE A 361 -4.31 -0.14 -19.99
CA PHE A 361 -5.09 -1.34 -20.29
C PHE A 361 -4.64 -1.89 -21.65
N PHE A 362 -3.76 -2.88 -21.61
CA PHE A 362 -3.20 -3.54 -22.77
C PHE A 362 -4.13 -4.67 -23.23
N VAL A 363 -4.76 -4.49 -24.39
CA VAL A 363 -5.67 -5.48 -24.98
C VAL A 363 -5.16 -5.94 -26.33
N GLY A 364 -5.39 -7.21 -26.66
CA GLY A 364 -5.05 -7.77 -27.96
C GLY A 364 -4.90 -9.29 -27.89
N PRO A 365 -4.48 -9.95 -28.99
CA PRO A 365 -4.30 -11.39 -29.02
C PRO A 365 -3.24 -11.88 -28.02
N THR A 366 -3.22 -13.17 -27.73
CA THR A 366 -2.19 -13.74 -26.85
C THR A 366 -0.83 -13.72 -27.53
N GLY A 367 0.25 -13.53 -26.77
CA GLY A 367 1.62 -13.63 -27.30
C GLY A 367 2.09 -12.49 -28.22
N VAL A 368 1.35 -11.39 -28.35
CA VAL A 368 1.74 -10.22 -29.18
C VAL A 368 2.72 -9.25 -28.48
N GLY A 369 3.08 -9.50 -27.22
CA GLY A 369 4.09 -8.71 -26.50
C GLY A 369 3.58 -7.82 -25.37
N LYS A 370 2.32 -7.97 -24.93
CA LYS A 370 1.73 -7.19 -23.81
C LYS A 370 2.60 -7.20 -22.54
N THR A 371 2.91 -8.39 -22.04
CA THR A 371 3.78 -8.60 -20.86
C THR A 371 5.24 -8.18 -21.13
N GLU A 372 5.69 -8.32 -22.38
CA GLU A 372 7.06 -7.95 -22.76
C GLU A 372 7.26 -6.43 -22.73
N LEU A 373 6.24 -5.66 -23.12
CA LEU A 373 6.26 -4.20 -22.99
C LEU A 373 6.30 -3.77 -21.51
N ALA A 374 5.54 -4.44 -20.63
CA ALA A 374 5.59 -4.18 -19.20
C ALA A 374 6.99 -4.41 -18.60
N LYS A 375 7.66 -5.50 -18.99
CA LYS A 375 9.05 -5.80 -18.61
C LYS A 375 10.03 -4.75 -19.15
N ALA A 376 9.87 -4.35 -20.41
CA ALA A 376 10.69 -3.32 -21.04
C ALA A 376 10.54 -1.96 -20.34
N ILE A 377 9.34 -1.60 -19.90
CA ILE A 377 9.09 -0.39 -19.10
C ILE A 377 9.81 -0.48 -17.74
N ALA A 378 9.72 -1.62 -17.06
CA ALA A 378 10.38 -1.81 -15.76
C ALA A 378 11.90 -1.66 -15.87
N GLU A 379 12.51 -2.31 -16.87
CA GLU A 379 13.94 -2.20 -17.15
C GLU A 379 14.34 -0.76 -17.55
N LEU A 380 13.56 -0.09 -18.40
CA LEU A 380 13.89 1.26 -18.85
C LEU A 380 13.84 2.31 -17.73
N VAL A 381 12.84 2.23 -16.86
CA VAL A 381 12.60 3.22 -15.80
C VAL A 381 13.41 2.92 -14.54
N PHE A 382 13.44 1.65 -14.12
CA PHE A 382 13.99 1.26 -12.83
C PHE A 382 15.35 0.55 -12.94
N ASP A 383 15.87 0.35 -14.16
CA ASP A 383 17.11 -0.39 -14.43
C ASP A 383 17.09 -1.83 -13.86
N ASP A 384 15.89 -2.36 -13.59
CA ASP A 384 15.65 -3.68 -13.01
C ASP A 384 14.34 -4.26 -13.57
N GLU A 385 14.42 -5.33 -14.38
CA GLU A 385 13.23 -6.05 -14.85
C GLU A 385 12.45 -6.67 -13.67
N ASN A 386 13.10 -6.98 -12.54
CA ASN A 386 12.45 -7.51 -11.33
C ASN A 386 11.71 -6.42 -10.53
N ALA A 387 11.77 -5.16 -10.96
CA ALA A 387 10.85 -4.12 -10.49
C ALA A 387 9.41 -4.35 -11.01
N LEU A 388 9.19 -5.32 -11.91
CA LEU A 388 7.87 -5.78 -12.31
C LEU A 388 7.31 -6.83 -11.33
N ARG A 389 6.14 -6.55 -10.74
CA ARG A 389 5.33 -7.53 -10.03
C ARG A 389 4.14 -7.94 -10.88
N ARG A 390 4.10 -9.22 -11.27
CA ARG A 390 2.97 -9.82 -11.99
C ARG A 390 2.01 -10.51 -11.04
N PHE A 391 0.72 -10.23 -11.19
CA PHE A 391 -0.39 -10.93 -10.54
C PHE A 391 -1.28 -11.54 -11.62
N ASP A 392 -1.44 -12.87 -11.60
CA ASP A 392 -2.32 -13.58 -12.52
C ASP A 392 -3.75 -13.55 -11.97
N MET A 393 -4.67 -12.86 -12.64
CA MET A 393 -6.03 -12.66 -12.14
C MET A 393 -6.87 -13.94 -12.14
N SER A 394 -6.45 -15.00 -12.84
CA SER A 394 -7.08 -16.31 -12.73
C SER A 394 -6.97 -16.90 -11.31
N GLU A 395 -5.87 -16.60 -10.59
CA GLU A 395 -5.69 -16.97 -9.18
C GLU A 395 -6.64 -16.20 -8.24
N PHE A 396 -7.18 -15.07 -8.69
CA PHE A 396 -8.05 -14.16 -7.93
C PHE A 396 -9.51 -14.16 -8.44
N SER A 397 -9.90 -15.23 -9.13
CA SER A 397 -11.27 -15.42 -9.66
C SER A 397 -12.32 -15.62 -8.57
N GLN A 398 -11.93 -16.19 -7.41
CA GLN A 398 -12.82 -16.42 -6.26
C GLN A 398 -12.79 -15.25 -5.28
N GLU A 399 -13.91 -14.98 -4.60
CA GLU A 399 -14.01 -13.84 -3.68
C GLU A 399 -12.97 -13.88 -2.54
N HIS A 400 -12.82 -15.03 -1.87
CA HIS A 400 -11.82 -15.20 -0.80
C HIS A 400 -10.37 -15.05 -1.31
N ALA A 401 -10.12 -15.34 -2.59
CA ALA A 401 -8.81 -15.13 -3.17
C ALA A 401 -8.53 -13.64 -3.39
N SER A 402 -9.53 -12.84 -3.78
CA SER A 402 -9.41 -11.39 -3.94
C SER A 402 -9.01 -10.67 -2.63
N GLU A 403 -9.47 -11.19 -1.49
CA GLU A 403 -9.07 -10.71 -0.16
C GLU A 403 -7.58 -10.97 0.12
N ARG A 404 -6.98 -12.04 -0.42
CA ARG A 404 -5.52 -12.25 -0.31
C ARG A 404 -4.71 -11.20 -1.07
N LEU A 405 -5.23 -10.67 -2.18
CA LEU A 405 -4.53 -9.63 -2.94
C LEU A 405 -4.44 -8.33 -2.12
N THR A 406 -5.54 -7.94 -1.48
CA THR A 406 -5.69 -6.61 -0.85
C THR A 406 -5.59 -6.61 0.67
N GLY A 407 -5.68 -7.78 1.30
CA GLY A 407 -5.68 -8.01 2.74
C GLY A 407 -7.11 -8.30 3.24
N ALA A 408 -7.30 -9.45 3.88
CA ALA A 408 -8.58 -9.81 4.48
C ALA A 408 -8.94 -8.83 5.61
N PRO A 409 -10.24 -8.57 5.88
CA PRO A 409 -10.67 -7.76 7.02
C PRO A 409 -10.47 -8.48 8.37
N PRO A 410 -10.51 -7.75 9.51
CA PRO A 410 -10.37 -8.35 10.83
C PRO A 410 -11.41 -9.46 11.08
N GLY A 411 -10.94 -10.61 11.57
CA GLY A 411 -11.79 -11.78 11.88
C GLY A 411 -11.85 -12.87 10.81
N PHE A 412 -11.07 -12.75 9.72
CA PHE A 412 -10.91 -13.77 8.68
C PHE A 412 -9.51 -14.38 8.70
N VAL A 413 -9.39 -15.67 8.32
CA VAL A 413 -8.11 -16.38 8.27
C VAL A 413 -7.16 -15.69 7.28
N GLY A 414 -5.96 -15.32 7.73
CA GLY A 414 -4.95 -14.62 6.93
C GLY A 414 -4.91 -13.10 7.10
N HIS A 415 -5.76 -12.53 7.96
CA HIS A 415 -5.75 -11.10 8.33
C HIS A 415 -4.36 -10.61 8.80
N GLU A 416 -3.64 -11.43 9.57
CA GLU A 416 -2.35 -11.06 10.17
C GLU A 416 -1.23 -10.76 9.17
N ASN A 417 -1.34 -11.23 7.92
CA ASN A 417 -0.29 -11.07 6.90
C ASN A 417 -0.49 -9.86 5.98
N GLY A 418 -1.64 -9.18 6.06
CA GLY A 418 -2.03 -8.13 5.11
C GLY A 418 -2.19 -8.62 3.67
N GLY A 419 -2.25 -7.69 2.71
CA GLY A 419 -2.45 -8.00 1.29
C GLY A 419 -1.14 -8.25 0.53
N LEU A 420 -1.14 -9.17 -0.44
CA LEU A 420 0.01 -9.39 -1.32
C LEU A 420 0.41 -8.12 -2.09
N LEU A 421 -0.57 -7.37 -2.58
CA LEU A 421 -0.36 -6.13 -3.31
C LEU A 421 0.11 -5.01 -2.39
N THR A 422 -0.51 -4.84 -1.23
CA THR A 422 -0.12 -3.78 -0.28
C THR A 422 1.27 -4.02 0.29
N ASN A 423 1.61 -5.26 0.65
CA ASN A 423 2.94 -5.63 1.11
C ASN A 423 4.01 -5.35 0.05
N TRP A 424 3.75 -5.71 -1.21
CA TRP A 424 4.69 -5.42 -2.30
C TRP A 424 4.92 -3.92 -2.44
N MET A 425 3.85 -3.13 -2.47
CA MET A 425 3.95 -1.68 -2.64
C MET A 425 4.63 -0.97 -1.45
N LEU A 426 4.45 -1.49 -0.22
CA LEU A 426 5.17 -0.99 0.95
C LEU A 426 6.69 -1.31 0.87
N GLN A 427 7.07 -2.43 0.27
CA GLN A 427 8.47 -2.84 0.12
C GLN A 427 9.15 -2.21 -1.11
N ARG A 428 8.43 -2.07 -2.23
CA ARG A 428 8.92 -1.61 -3.53
C ARG A 428 7.92 -0.64 -4.18
N PRO A 429 7.83 0.61 -3.69
CA PRO A 429 6.91 1.62 -4.22
C PRO A 429 7.25 2.08 -5.64
N PHE A 430 8.53 2.04 -6.01
CA PHE A 430 9.03 2.26 -7.36
C PHE A 430 8.99 0.93 -8.14
N SER A 431 7.88 0.65 -8.80
CA SER A 431 7.68 -0.62 -9.48
C SER A 431 6.67 -0.53 -10.63
N VAL A 432 6.68 -1.54 -11.48
CA VAL A 432 5.57 -1.80 -12.42
C VAL A 432 4.70 -2.89 -11.80
N VAL A 433 3.40 -2.63 -11.67
CA VAL A 433 2.41 -3.61 -11.21
C VAL A 433 1.58 -4.07 -12.39
N LEU A 434 1.68 -5.36 -12.73
CA LEU A 434 0.98 -5.97 -13.85
C LEU A 434 -0.11 -6.91 -13.35
N PHE A 435 -1.36 -6.59 -13.68
CA PHE A 435 -2.53 -7.44 -13.47
C PHE A 435 -2.89 -8.15 -14.77
N ASP A 436 -2.61 -9.45 -14.83
CA ASP A 436 -2.74 -10.25 -16.05
C ASP A 436 -4.07 -10.97 -16.15
N GLU A 437 -4.62 -11.06 -17.36
CA GLU A 437 -5.92 -11.66 -17.67
C GLU A 437 -7.07 -11.10 -16.81
N ILE A 438 -7.19 -9.77 -16.78
CA ILE A 438 -8.10 -9.03 -15.91
C ILE A 438 -9.57 -9.49 -16.00
N GLU A 439 -9.99 -9.98 -17.16
CA GLU A 439 -11.33 -10.53 -17.39
C GLU A 439 -11.66 -11.77 -16.54
N LYS A 440 -10.64 -12.43 -15.96
CA LYS A 440 -10.78 -13.61 -15.10
C LYS A 440 -10.92 -13.26 -13.62
N ALA A 441 -10.70 -12.01 -13.23
CA ALA A 441 -10.75 -11.58 -11.85
C ALA A 441 -12.16 -11.60 -11.28
N SER A 442 -12.29 -11.73 -9.95
CA SER A 442 -13.57 -11.52 -9.26
C SER A 442 -14.06 -10.07 -9.44
N PRO A 443 -15.35 -9.83 -9.77
CA PRO A 443 -15.89 -8.48 -9.93
C PRO A 443 -15.66 -7.54 -8.73
N LYS A 444 -15.61 -8.07 -7.50
CA LYS A 444 -15.37 -7.29 -6.27
C LYS A 444 -14.00 -6.61 -6.22
N ILE A 445 -13.02 -7.13 -6.95
CA ILE A 445 -11.66 -6.58 -6.93
C ILE A 445 -11.57 -5.26 -7.69
N PHE A 446 -12.46 -5.02 -8.64
CA PHE A 446 -12.45 -3.84 -9.50
C PHE A 446 -12.72 -2.55 -8.74
N ASP A 447 -13.49 -2.60 -7.66
CA ASP A 447 -13.70 -1.46 -6.76
C ASP A 447 -12.37 -1.00 -6.12
N LYS A 448 -11.46 -1.95 -5.85
CA LYS A 448 -10.11 -1.66 -5.36
C LYS A 448 -9.21 -1.09 -6.45
N PHE A 449 -9.36 -1.54 -7.70
CA PHE A 449 -8.65 -0.95 -8.83
C PHE A 449 -9.08 0.48 -9.11
N LEU A 450 -10.38 0.79 -8.99
CA LEU A 450 -10.86 2.19 -9.06
C LEU A 450 -10.17 3.06 -8.01
N GLN A 451 -10.10 2.59 -6.76
CA GLN A 451 -9.40 3.30 -5.69
C GLN A 451 -7.91 3.55 -6.04
N ILE A 452 -7.23 2.56 -6.61
CA ILE A 452 -5.82 2.71 -7.02
C ILE A 452 -5.69 3.71 -8.17
N ILE A 453 -6.58 3.70 -9.15
CA ILE A 453 -6.50 4.59 -10.32
C ILE A 453 -6.83 6.04 -9.91
N ASP A 454 -7.82 6.24 -9.05
CA ASP A 454 -8.32 7.56 -8.69
C ASP A 454 -7.53 8.21 -7.55
N ASP A 455 -7.30 7.46 -6.46
CA ASP A 455 -6.64 7.95 -5.25
C ASP A 455 -5.15 7.58 -5.20
N GLY A 456 -4.70 6.61 -6.01
CA GLY A 456 -3.32 6.15 -6.01
C GLY A 456 -2.86 5.54 -4.69
N ARG A 457 -3.79 4.95 -3.93
CA ARG A 457 -3.51 4.25 -2.69
C ARG A 457 -4.46 3.08 -2.48
N LEU A 458 -4.02 2.14 -1.64
CA LEU A 458 -4.83 1.02 -1.18
C LEU A 458 -4.54 0.76 0.29
N THR A 459 -5.57 0.67 1.12
CA THR A 459 -5.44 0.32 2.55
C THR A 459 -5.86 -1.13 2.77
N ASP A 460 -5.00 -1.90 3.44
CA ASP A 460 -5.30 -3.30 3.79
C ASP A 460 -6.15 -3.42 5.08
N GLY A 461 -6.61 -4.63 5.39
CA GLY A 461 -7.40 -4.91 6.60
C GLY A 461 -6.66 -4.72 7.93
N LEU A 462 -5.34 -4.51 7.91
CA LEU A 462 -4.55 -4.12 9.09
C LEU A 462 -4.48 -2.59 9.25
N GLY A 463 -5.09 -1.83 8.34
CA GLY A 463 -5.07 -0.37 8.33
C GLY A 463 -3.80 0.23 7.72
N ARG A 464 -2.94 -0.58 7.07
CA ARG A 464 -1.72 -0.08 6.42
C ARG A 464 -2.04 0.40 5.01
N THR A 465 -1.62 1.62 4.69
CA THR A 465 -1.85 2.22 3.37
C THR A 465 -0.62 2.08 2.47
N ALA A 466 -0.79 1.39 1.34
CA ALA A 466 0.16 1.34 0.25
C ALA A 466 -0.11 2.46 -0.77
N HIS A 467 0.94 3.12 -1.25
CA HIS A 467 0.86 4.20 -2.23
C HIS A 467 1.40 3.76 -3.60
N PHE A 468 0.74 4.22 -4.67
CA PHE A 468 1.04 3.88 -6.07
C PHE A 468 1.59 5.06 -6.86
N SER A 469 1.78 6.22 -6.25
CA SER A 469 2.21 7.47 -6.93
C SER A 469 3.54 7.39 -7.66
N GLN A 470 4.36 6.38 -7.35
CA GLN A 470 5.67 6.13 -7.98
C GLN A 470 5.69 4.87 -8.85
N SER A 471 4.53 4.25 -9.05
CA SER A 471 4.37 3.02 -9.81
C SER A 471 3.72 3.24 -11.16
N VAL A 472 3.93 2.30 -12.07
CA VAL A 472 3.14 2.15 -13.30
C VAL A 472 2.20 0.97 -13.11
N VAL A 473 0.91 1.18 -13.33
CA VAL A 473 -0.11 0.13 -13.24
C VAL A 473 -0.50 -0.32 -14.64
N ILE A 474 -0.41 -1.62 -14.91
CA ILE A 474 -0.73 -2.20 -16.21
C ILE A 474 -1.73 -3.33 -16.02
N PHE A 475 -2.84 -3.25 -16.74
CA PHE A 475 -3.81 -4.33 -16.89
C PHE A 475 -3.59 -4.99 -18.25
N THR A 476 -3.59 -6.31 -18.32
CA THR A 476 -3.60 -7.03 -19.60
C THR A 476 -4.87 -7.86 -19.76
N SER A 477 -5.37 -7.90 -20.99
CA SER A 477 -6.58 -8.63 -21.33
C SER A 477 -6.47 -9.29 -22.70
N ASN A 478 -7.17 -10.43 -22.84
CA ASN A 478 -7.37 -11.12 -24.12
C ASN A 478 -8.81 -11.00 -24.64
N LEU A 479 -9.63 -10.09 -24.08
CA LEU A 479 -10.98 -9.80 -24.57
C LEU A 479 -10.98 -9.51 -26.08
N GLY A 480 -11.98 -10.00 -26.80
CA GLY A 480 -12.10 -9.85 -28.25
C GLY A 480 -11.23 -10.82 -29.08
N ALA A 481 -10.33 -11.60 -28.45
CA ALA A 481 -9.45 -12.50 -29.19
C ALA A 481 -10.19 -13.71 -29.77
N SER A 482 -11.27 -14.18 -29.15
CA SER A 482 -12.09 -15.31 -29.64
C SER A 482 -12.87 -14.97 -30.91
N GLU A 483 -13.23 -13.71 -31.11
CA GLU A 483 -13.98 -13.22 -32.25
C GLU A 483 -13.07 -12.79 -33.40
N LEU A 484 -11.76 -12.66 -33.13
CA LEU A 484 -10.78 -12.23 -34.12
C LEU A 484 -10.76 -13.08 -35.40
N PRO A 485 -10.88 -14.43 -35.37
CA PRO A 485 -10.97 -15.23 -36.59
C PRO A 485 -12.15 -14.83 -37.49
N ARG A 486 -13.27 -14.36 -36.91
CA ARG A 486 -14.41 -13.88 -37.69
C ARG A 486 -14.09 -12.56 -38.38
N LEU A 487 -13.42 -11.64 -37.70
CA LEU A 487 -12.93 -10.39 -38.29
C LEU A 487 -11.97 -10.67 -39.46
N LEU A 488 -11.10 -11.67 -39.31
CA LEU A 488 -10.11 -12.05 -40.32
C LEU A 488 -10.68 -12.82 -41.52
N SER A 489 -11.90 -13.36 -41.43
CA SER A 489 -12.47 -14.22 -42.48
C SER A 489 -12.65 -13.54 -43.85
N GLY A 490 -12.72 -12.21 -43.88
CA GLY A 490 -12.79 -11.42 -45.12
C GLY A 490 -11.43 -11.05 -45.72
N TYR A 491 -10.33 -11.47 -45.10
CA TYR A 491 -8.96 -11.02 -45.42
C TYR A 491 -8.05 -12.20 -45.75
N THR A 492 -6.96 -11.93 -46.48
CA THR A 492 -5.90 -12.91 -46.73
C THR A 492 -4.64 -12.55 -45.92
N PRO A 493 -3.71 -13.49 -45.68
CA PRO A 493 -2.46 -13.19 -44.99
C PRO A 493 -1.63 -12.08 -45.67
N GLU A 494 -1.72 -11.98 -46.99
CA GLU A 494 -1.05 -10.96 -47.81
C GLU A 494 -1.77 -9.60 -47.75
N MET A 495 -3.07 -9.60 -47.47
CA MET A 495 -3.90 -8.40 -47.34
C MET A 495 -4.66 -8.45 -46.00
N PRO A 496 -3.97 -8.27 -44.86
CA PRO A 496 -4.61 -8.25 -43.55
C PRO A 496 -5.47 -6.99 -43.36
N PRO A 497 -6.41 -7.00 -42.39
CA PRO A 497 -7.18 -5.80 -42.08
C PRO A 497 -6.29 -4.61 -41.68
N PRO A 498 -6.76 -3.38 -41.95
CA PRO A 498 -6.08 -2.19 -41.44
C PRO A 498 -6.13 -2.17 -39.91
N TYR A 499 -5.09 -1.60 -39.28
CA TYR A 499 -5.00 -1.51 -37.82
C TYR A 499 -6.21 -0.80 -37.19
N SER A 500 -6.84 0.14 -37.89
CA SER A 500 -8.03 0.83 -37.40
C SER A 500 -9.20 -0.11 -37.10
N GLU A 501 -9.41 -1.14 -37.93
CA GLU A 501 -10.47 -2.14 -37.72
C GLU A 501 -10.13 -3.06 -36.55
N VAL A 502 -8.89 -3.52 -36.46
CA VAL A 502 -8.39 -4.32 -35.32
C VAL A 502 -8.53 -3.52 -34.02
N ARG A 503 -8.15 -2.25 -34.04
CA ARG A 503 -8.25 -1.35 -32.89
C ARG A 503 -9.70 -1.17 -32.44
N GLU A 504 -10.62 -0.94 -33.38
CA GLU A 504 -12.03 -0.76 -33.05
C GLU A 504 -12.65 -2.03 -32.48
N HIS A 505 -12.33 -3.20 -33.06
CA HIS A 505 -12.76 -4.51 -32.58
C HIS A 505 -12.40 -4.73 -31.10
N PHE A 506 -11.12 -4.57 -30.76
CA PHE A 506 -10.67 -4.76 -29.38
C PHE A 506 -11.18 -3.68 -28.43
N ARG A 507 -11.30 -2.42 -28.88
CA ARG A 507 -11.89 -1.36 -28.05
C ARG A 507 -13.35 -1.61 -27.73
N SER A 508 -14.12 -2.05 -28.73
CA SER A 508 -15.53 -2.42 -28.55
C SER A 508 -15.67 -3.60 -27.58
N ALA A 509 -14.81 -4.61 -27.68
CA ALA A 509 -14.80 -5.74 -26.74
C ALA A 509 -14.52 -5.31 -25.29
N VAL A 510 -13.55 -4.41 -25.07
CA VAL A 510 -13.26 -3.88 -23.72
C VAL A 510 -14.42 -3.02 -23.21
N ALA A 511 -14.98 -2.17 -24.07
CA ALA A 511 -16.13 -1.34 -23.69
C ALA A 511 -17.31 -2.21 -23.27
N GLY A 512 -17.71 -3.18 -24.10
CA GLY A 512 -18.79 -4.12 -23.80
C GLY A 512 -18.57 -4.89 -22.51
N TYR A 513 -17.35 -5.42 -22.29
CA TYR A 513 -17.03 -6.11 -21.03
C TYR A 513 -17.19 -5.19 -19.81
N LEU A 514 -16.64 -3.98 -19.83
CA LEU A 514 -16.70 -3.07 -18.69
C LEU A 514 -18.11 -2.54 -18.43
N THR A 515 -18.91 -2.31 -19.48
CA THR A 515 -20.25 -1.73 -19.34
C THR A 515 -21.35 -2.77 -19.14
N GLU A 516 -21.34 -3.84 -19.94
CA GLU A 516 -22.44 -4.82 -20.01
C GLU A 516 -22.21 -6.02 -19.10
N GLU A 517 -21.00 -6.59 -19.10
CA GLU A 517 -20.70 -7.80 -18.30
C GLU A 517 -20.35 -7.45 -16.85
N LEU A 518 -19.44 -6.50 -16.66
CA LEU A 518 -18.96 -6.11 -15.34
C LEU A 518 -19.89 -5.09 -14.66
N GLY A 519 -20.68 -4.34 -15.44
CA GLY A 519 -21.60 -3.31 -14.92
C GLY A 519 -20.89 -2.14 -14.24
N ARG A 520 -19.71 -1.76 -14.75
CA ARG A 520 -18.81 -0.74 -14.18
C ARG A 520 -18.36 0.26 -15.27
N PRO A 521 -19.28 1.03 -15.88
CA PRO A 521 -18.96 1.99 -16.96
C PRO A 521 -17.96 3.08 -16.54
N GLU A 522 -17.85 3.39 -15.26
CA GLU A 522 -16.90 4.34 -14.70
C GLU A 522 -15.44 3.92 -14.94
N LEU A 523 -15.14 2.62 -14.98
CA LEU A 523 -13.79 2.13 -15.32
C LEU A 523 -13.39 2.51 -16.73
N LEU A 524 -14.33 2.47 -17.69
CA LEU A 524 -14.07 2.88 -19.06
C LEU A 524 -13.72 4.37 -19.15
N GLY A 525 -14.37 5.21 -18.33
CA GLY A 525 -14.05 6.64 -18.23
C GLY A 525 -12.65 6.90 -17.68
N ARG A 526 -12.20 6.11 -16.70
CA ARG A 526 -10.86 6.26 -16.07
C ARG A 526 -9.73 5.63 -16.89
N LEU A 527 -9.99 4.48 -17.52
CA LEU A 527 -9.02 3.75 -18.32
C LEU A 527 -9.01 4.18 -19.79
N GLY A 528 -10.03 4.90 -20.27
CA GLY A 528 -10.31 5.10 -21.70
C GLY A 528 -9.13 5.62 -22.51
N SER A 529 -8.42 6.64 -22.00
CA SER A 529 -7.21 7.18 -22.63
C SER A 529 -6.01 6.23 -22.54
N GLY A 530 -6.00 5.33 -21.55
CA GLY A 530 -4.99 4.31 -21.33
C GLY A 530 -5.28 2.95 -21.99
N ILE A 531 -6.38 2.79 -22.74
CA ILE A 531 -6.65 1.56 -23.52
C ILE A 531 -5.75 1.55 -24.75
N VAL A 532 -4.78 0.63 -24.74
CA VAL A 532 -3.78 0.42 -25.78
C VAL A 532 -4.03 -0.92 -26.44
N VAL A 533 -4.37 -0.87 -27.74
CA VAL A 533 -4.61 -2.08 -28.54
C VAL A 533 -3.31 -2.53 -29.20
N PHE A 534 -2.95 -3.78 -28.94
CA PHE A 534 -1.86 -4.48 -29.61
C PHE A 534 -2.37 -5.08 -30.92
N ASP A 535 -1.66 -4.81 -32.00
CA ASP A 535 -2.00 -5.29 -33.34
C ASP A 535 -1.71 -6.79 -33.47
N ILE A 536 -2.35 -7.40 -34.47
CA ILE A 536 -2.03 -8.76 -34.90
C ILE A 536 -0.59 -8.83 -35.43
N LEU A 537 0.03 -10.01 -35.35
CA LEU A 537 1.36 -10.19 -35.93
C LEU A 537 1.28 -10.28 -37.44
N ARG A 538 1.63 -9.17 -38.10
CA ARG A 538 1.72 -9.09 -39.57
C ARG A 538 2.95 -9.86 -40.07
N GLY A 539 2.93 -10.30 -41.34
CA GLY A 539 3.99 -11.14 -41.92
C GLY A 539 5.41 -10.57 -41.74
N GLU A 540 5.57 -9.25 -41.92
CA GLU A 540 6.87 -8.57 -41.71
C GLU A 540 7.35 -8.64 -40.25
N VAL A 541 6.42 -8.56 -39.29
CA VAL A 541 6.72 -8.66 -37.86
C VAL A 541 7.11 -10.10 -37.51
N VAL A 542 6.40 -11.08 -38.07
CA VAL A 542 6.73 -12.51 -37.91
C VAL A 542 8.14 -12.79 -38.40
N ALA A 543 8.53 -12.28 -39.58
CA ALA A 543 9.87 -12.46 -40.12
C ALA A 543 10.96 -11.92 -39.16
N LYS A 544 10.79 -10.69 -38.67
CA LYS A 544 11.72 -10.07 -37.69
C LYS A 544 11.81 -10.88 -36.39
N ILE A 545 10.69 -11.46 -35.92
CA ILE A 545 10.68 -12.30 -34.71
C ILE A 545 11.43 -13.62 -34.96
N VAL A 546 11.21 -14.26 -36.12
CA VAL A 546 11.94 -15.47 -36.51
C VAL A 546 13.44 -15.20 -36.58
N GLU A 547 13.85 -14.12 -37.26
CA GLU A 547 15.24 -13.68 -37.34
C GLU A 547 15.89 -13.52 -35.96
N LYS A 548 15.18 -12.86 -35.02
CA LYS A 548 15.64 -12.69 -33.64
C LYS A 548 15.92 -14.03 -32.97
N PHE A 549 15.01 -15.00 -33.07
CA PHE A 549 15.19 -16.31 -32.45
C PHE A 549 16.28 -17.15 -33.12
N LEU A 550 16.38 -17.12 -34.46
CA LEU A 550 17.46 -17.79 -35.18
C LEU A 550 18.82 -17.21 -34.79
N THR A 551 18.92 -15.88 -34.63
CA THR A 551 20.15 -15.21 -34.17
C THR A 551 20.55 -15.63 -32.76
N GLN A 552 19.59 -15.75 -31.83
CA GLN A 552 19.85 -16.30 -30.50
C GLN A 552 20.34 -17.74 -30.55
N LEU A 553 19.78 -18.57 -31.44
CA LEU A 553 20.21 -19.94 -31.64
C LEU A 553 21.63 -20.01 -32.24
N LYS A 554 21.97 -19.15 -33.21
CA LYS A 554 23.35 -18.98 -33.74
C LYS A 554 24.32 -18.66 -32.61
N ALA A 555 24.01 -17.67 -31.76
CA ALA A 555 24.88 -17.28 -30.65
C ALA A 555 25.09 -18.42 -29.64
N SER A 556 24.02 -19.14 -29.30
CA SER A 556 24.09 -20.31 -28.40
C SER A 556 24.92 -21.46 -28.96
N ALA A 557 24.88 -21.66 -30.29
CA ALA A 557 25.68 -22.67 -30.97
C ALA A 557 27.15 -22.25 -31.11
N ALA A 558 27.41 -20.98 -31.42
CA ALA A 558 28.77 -20.41 -31.50
C ALA A 558 29.51 -20.53 -30.15
N ALA A 559 28.81 -20.30 -29.03
CA ALA A 559 29.35 -20.51 -27.69
C ALA A 559 29.75 -21.98 -27.40
N ARG A 560 29.26 -22.94 -28.21
CA ARG A 560 29.61 -24.37 -28.16
C ARG A 560 30.55 -24.78 -29.29
N GLY A 561 31.03 -23.83 -30.09
CA GLY A 561 31.97 -24.07 -31.18
C GLY A 561 31.33 -24.45 -32.51
N TYR A 562 30.03 -24.26 -32.72
CA TYR A 562 29.37 -24.56 -34.00
C TYR A 562 28.96 -23.28 -34.74
N GLU A 563 29.09 -23.27 -36.07
CA GLU A 563 28.55 -22.20 -36.92
C GLU A 563 27.22 -22.67 -37.51
N LEU A 564 26.13 -21.92 -37.30
CA LEU A 564 24.82 -22.27 -37.87
C LEU A 564 24.47 -21.38 -39.06
N VAL A 565 24.14 -22.02 -40.18
CA VAL A 565 23.59 -21.39 -41.39
C VAL A 565 22.13 -21.84 -41.54
N PHE A 566 21.21 -20.90 -41.76
CA PHE A 566 19.79 -21.20 -41.92
C PHE A 566 19.31 -20.78 -43.31
N ASP A 567 18.47 -21.59 -43.95
CA ASP A 567 17.56 -21.11 -45.00
C ASP A 567 16.45 -20.28 -44.37
N GLN A 568 16.82 -19.06 -43.98
CA GLN A 568 15.97 -18.16 -43.20
C GLN A 568 14.64 -17.86 -43.92
N ARG A 569 14.67 -17.63 -45.24
CA ARG A 569 13.46 -17.35 -46.03
C ARG A 569 12.51 -18.54 -46.10
N ALA A 570 13.00 -19.78 -46.08
CA ALA A 570 12.13 -20.94 -46.03
C ALA A 570 11.49 -21.11 -44.64
N ILE A 571 12.26 -20.88 -43.57
CA ILE A 571 11.76 -20.94 -42.19
C ILE A 571 10.71 -19.85 -41.95
N GLU A 572 11.00 -18.60 -42.34
CA GLU A 572 10.06 -17.48 -42.23
C GLU A 572 8.74 -17.79 -42.94
N ARG A 573 8.80 -18.22 -44.21
CA ARG A 573 7.59 -18.57 -44.98
C ARG A 573 6.80 -19.70 -44.32
N ALA A 574 7.46 -20.77 -43.88
CA ALA A 574 6.77 -21.88 -43.22
C ALA A 574 6.06 -21.43 -41.93
N VAL A 575 6.73 -20.62 -41.11
CA VAL A 575 6.14 -20.07 -39.88
C VAL A 575 4.97 -19.15 -40.20
N THR A 576 5.09 -18.25 -41.17
CA THR A 576 3.99 -17.35 -41.58
C THR A 576 2.78 -18.12 -42.10
N THR A 577 2.99 -19.14 -42.95
CA THR A 577 1.89 -19.96 -43.48
C THR A 577 1.18 -20.75 -42.40
N GLU A 578 1.90 -21.33 -41.45
CA GLU A 578 1.29 -22.10 -40.36
C GLU A 578 0.48 -21.23 -39.39
N LEU A 579 0.99 -20.05 -39.04
CA LEU A 579 0.26 -19.08 -38.23
C LEU A 579 -1.03 -18.60 -38.92
N ALA A 580 -1.01 -18.47 -40.26
CA ALA A 580 -2.20 -18.14 -41.04
C ALA A 580 -3.19 -19.32 -41.13
N GLY A 581 -2.70 -20.54 -41.36
CA GLY A 581 -3.53 -21.72 -41.65
C GLY A 581 -4.23 -22.34 -40.43
N THR A 582 -3.68 -22.19 -39.24
CA THR A 582 -4.25 -22.76 -38.01
C THR A 582 -5.45 -21.96 -37.46
N GLY A 583 -5.87 -20.88 -38.14
CA GLY A 583 -6.93 -19.98 -37.65
C GLY A 583 -6.61 -19.37 -36.28
N SER A 584 -5.34 -19.41 -35.93
CA SER A 584 -4.85 -19.32 -34.58
C SER A 584 -4.34 -17.92 -34.35
N ALA A 585 -5.11 -17.15 -33.59
CA ALA A 585 -4.75 -15.86 -33.02
C ALA A 585 -3.59 -15.97 -31.98
N LEU A 586 -2.62 -16.84 -32.22
CA LEU A 586 -1.54 -17.16 -31.30
C LEU A 586 -0.28 -16.40 -31.74
N GLY A 587 0.06 -15.38 -30.96
CA GLY A 587 1.21 -14.51 -31.19
C GLY A 587 2.57 -15.22 -31.06
N ALA A 588 3.62 -14.43 -30.85
CA ALA A 588 5.03 -14.81 -30.94
C ALA A 588 5.43 -16.02 -30.06
N ARG A 589 4.61 -16.35 -29.05
CA ARG A 589 4.79 -17.53 -28.20
C ARG A 589 4.86 -18.81 -29.04
N GLN A 590 3.97 -18.96 -30.04
CA GLN A 590 3.97 -20.14 -30.93
C GLN A 590 5.20 -20.22 -31.84
N ILE A 591 5.72 -19.06 -32.26
CA ILE A 591 6.93 -19.00 -33.09
C ILE A 591 8.10 -19.66 -32.37
N ARG A 592 8.38 -19.25 -31.12
CA ARG A 592 9.47 -19.85 -30.33
C ARG A 592 9.16 -21.31 -29.96
N SER A 593 7.94 -21.58 -29.50
CA SER A 593 7.48 -22.91 -29.07
C SER A 593 5.99 -23.05 -29.38
N PRO A 594 5.55 -23.97 -30.27
CA PRO A 594 6.29 -25.17 -30.70
C PRO A 594 7.07 -25.03 -32.02
N LEU A 595 6.84 -24.01 -32.87
CA LEU A 595 7.27 -24.06 -34.27
C LEU A 595 8.80 -24.17 -34.44
N LEU A 596 9.56 -23.16 -33.99
CA LEU A 596 11.02 -23.20 -34.11
C LEU A 596 11.64 -24.27 -33.21
N GLU A 597 11.00 -24.62 -32.09
CA GLU A 597 11.46 -25.71 -31.23
C GLU A 597 11.40 -27.06 -31.94
N GLU A 598 10.28 -27.39 -32.57
CA GLU A 598 10.06 -28.67 -33.23
C GLU A 598 10.65 -28.74 -34.63
N TRP A 599 10.61 -27.65 -35.38
CA TRP A 599 11.04 -27.66 -36.78
C TRP A 599 12.52 -27.36 -36.96
N VAL A 600 13.16 -26.69 -36.00
CA VAL A 600 14.56 -26.25 -36.11
C VAL A 600 15.40 -26.81 -34.96
N ARG A 601 15.07 -26.48 -33.71
CA ARG A 601 15.93 -26.79 -32.55
C ARG A 601 16.03 -28.30 -32.27
N ARG A 602 14.91 -29.03 -32.28
CA ARG A 602 14.89 -30.48 -32.03
C ARG A 602 15.65 -31.26 -33.12
N PRO A 603 15.42 -31.03 -34.43
CA PRO A 603 16.22 -31.64 -35.49
C PRO A 603 17.71 -31.33 -35.35
N LEU A 604 18.05 -30.07 -35.06
CA LEU A 604 19.44 -29.65 -34.85
C LEU A 604 20.10 -30.41 -33.69
N ASN A 605 19.47 -30.42 -32.52
CA ASN A 605 20.02 -31.11 -31.35
C ASN A 605 20.15 -32.62 -31.58
N LYS A 606 19.17 -33.24 -32.25
CA LYS A 606 19.21 -34.65 -32.60
C LYS A 606 20.38 -34.94 -33.54
N TRP A 607 20.55 -34.15 -34.59
CA TRP A 607 21.64 -34.30 -35.54
C TRP A 607 23.02 -34.11 -34.89
N VAL A 608 23.18 -33.13 -34.01
CA VAL A 608 24.44 -32.89 -33.27
C VAL A 608 24.80 -34.09 -32.39
N ILE A 609 23.82 -34.72 -31.72
CA ILE A 609 24.05 -35.92 -30.90
C ILE A 609 24.41 -37.12 -31.78
N GLU A 610 23.70 -37.33 -32.88
CA GLU A 610 23.89 -38.48 -33.77
C GLU A 610 25.23 -38.44 -34.52
N ASN A 611 25.70 -37.25 -34.90
CA ASN A 611 26.88 -37.09 -35.74
C ASN A 611 28.13 -36.65 -34.97
N SER A 612 27.98 -36.12 -33.75
CA SER A 612 29.08 -35.64 -32.90
C SER A 612 30.12 -34.78 -33.68
N PRO A 613 29.68 -33.70 -34.36
CA PRO A 613 30.54 -32.90 -35.23
C PRO A 613 31.68 -32.23 -34.44
N ALA A 614 32.82 -32.01 -35.12
CA ALA A 614 33.95 -31.33 -34.52
C ALA A 614 33.64 -29.84 -34.23
N PRO A 615 34.28 -29.21 -33.24
CA PRO A 615 34.25 -27.76 -33.09
C PRO A 615 34.76 -27.08 -34.37
N GLY A 616 34.03 -26.06 -34.83
CA GLY A 616 34.25 -25.34 -36.08
C GLY A 616 33.37 -25.82 -37.24
N THR A 617 32.64 -26.92 -37.07
CA THR A 617 31.72 -27.41 -38.12
C THR A 617 30.62 -26.38 -38.41
N ARG A 618 30.41 -26.13 -39.70
CA ARG A 618 29.30 -25.34 -40.23
C ARG A 618 28.11 -26.27 -40.43
N ILE A 619 27.03 -26.02 -39.70
CA ILE A 619 25.80 -26.81 -39.76
C ILE A 619 24.75 -26.01 -40.51
N TRP A 620 24.18 -26.61 -41.55
CA TRP A 620 23.14 -26.01 -42.36
C TRP A 620 21.77 -26.57 -41.99
N VAL A 621 20.83 -25.67 -41.72
CA VAL A 621 19.43 -26.01 -41.51
C VAL A 621 18.60 -25.44 -42.66
N HIS A 622 18.06 -26.31 -43.51
CA HIS A 622 17.47 -25.91 -44.78
C HIS A 622 16.20 -26.67 -45.13
N ARG A 623 15.50 -26.19 -46.16
CA ARG A 623 14.27 -26.81 -46.64
C ARG A 623 14.56 -28.13 -47.36
N GLY A 624 13.94 -29.21 -46.89
CA GLY A 624 13.86 -30.48 -47.60
C GLY A 624 12.47 -30.73 -48.21
N ALA A 625 12.31 -31.89 -48.86
CA ALA A 625 11.05 -32.29 -49.52
C ALA A 625 9.87 -32.48 -48.53
N SER A 626 10.18 -32.84 -47.28
CA SER A 626 9.19 -33.08 -46.22
C SER A 626 9.22 -32.01 -45.12
N SER A 627 9.79 -30.83 -45.40
CA SER A 627 9.83 -29.74 -44.41
C SER A 627 8.48 -29.01 -44.32
N PRO A 628 8.03 -28.63 -43.10
CA PRO A 628 8.66 -28.86 -41.78
C PRO A 628 8.50 -30.31 -41.25
N PRO A 629 9.44 -30.86 -40.45
CA PRO A 629 10.65 -30.23 -39.87
C PRO A 629 11.77 -29.98 -40.89
N PHE A 630 12.68 -29.05 -40.57
CA PHE A 630 13.80 -28.68 -41.45
C PHE A 630 14.92 -29.72 -41.39
N VAL A 631 15.60 -29.92 -42.52
CA VAL A 631 16.73 -30.85 -42.65
C VAL A 631 17.96 -30.19 -42.07
N VAL A 632 18.79 -30.99 -41.39
CA VAL A 632 20.05 -30.55 -40.78
C VAL A 632 21.18 -31.40 -41.34
N GLU A 633 22.21 -30.75 -41.86
CA GLU A 633 23.39 -31.40 -42.41
C GLU A 633 24.64 -30.54 -42.20
N GLU A 634 25.81 -31.17 -42.31
CA GLU A 634 27.08 -30.43 -42.33
C GLU A 634 27.21 -29.73 -43.68
N LEU A 635 27.49 -28.42 -43.65
CA LEU A 635 27.74 -27.65 -44.85
C LEU A 635 29.16 -27.98 -45.36
N PRO A 636 29.31 -28.64 -46.52
CA PRO A 636 30.63 -28.91 -47.08
C PRO A 636 31.36 -27.60 -47.37
N GLY A 637 32.69 -27.61 -47.36
CA GLY A 637 33.52 -26.43 -47.61
C GLY A 637 33.20 -25.73 -48.94
N GLY A 638 32.28 -24.76 -48.90
CA GLY A 638 31.76 -23.95 -50.00
C GLY A 638 30.70 -22.97 -49.47
N GLU A 639 30.49 -21.85 -50.15
CA GLU A 639 29.34 -20.98 -49.86
C GLU A 639 28.03 -21.64 -50.36
N PRO A 640 26.91 -21.49 -49.61
CA PRO A 640 25.60 -22.02 -49.99
C PRO A 640 24.95 -21.30 -51.19
#